data_AF-A0A3N6L5H6-F1
#
_entry.id   AF-A0A3N6L5H6-F1
#
_cell.length_a   1.000
_cell.length_b   1.000
_cell.length_c   1.000
_cell.angle_alpha   90.00
_cell.angle_beta   90.00
_cell.angle_gamma   90.00
#
_symmetry.space_group_name_H-M   'P 1'
#
loop_
_entity.id
_entity.type
_entity.pdbx_description
1 polymer ?
#
loop_
_entity_poly.entity_id
_entity_poly.type
_entity_poly.pdbx_seq_one_letter_code
_entity_poly.pdbx_strand_id
1 'polypeptide(L)'
;MGYESNRSFNKATGAGFIIAMGIVYGDIGTSPLYTMESIVQGQGGLERISETSIIGALSLIIWTLTLITTVKYVWIALKADNNHEGGIFSLFTLVRKYAKWLIIPAMIGGAALLSDGALTPAVTVTSAIEGLRSIPAFHEAFGQQQLPIVIITLAILAVLFLIQRFGTSIVGKVFGPVMFIWFSFLGITGLINLFGDFSVLQAINPYWAIHLLLSPENKAGIFVLGSVFLATTGAEALYSDLGHVGRGNIHVSWPFVKVCIILSYCGQGAWLLQNRGKSLGDINPFFAVLPQNLIIFSVILATLAAIIASQALISGSFTLVSEAIRLKLLPRLRIFYPGETFGQLYIPAVNLGLWLAASFIVVYFQSSAHMEAAYGLAITVTMLMTTTLLTVYLSHYQKVKKVLVGLFFTVFIFIEGLFFAASAVKFMHGGYVVVIIAAMILFVMAIWHKSDQLFYKYLNSSNLNDYKEQMDKLRKDETYDLYHTNVVYLTAKMDKEWIDRSILYSILDKRPKKAKVYWFVKVNVTDEPYTSEYEVDMLGTDFIVCVNLYLGFHMRQEIPRYLRTIVTNLMESGRLPQQNQTYSITPGRKVGDFRFIILEEKLINARQMPGFERFVLQTKEQIKKITASPARWFGLHFSEVTVETVPLVLSDVKNLEIHERISEENQGES
;
A
#
# COMPACT_ATOMS: atom_id res chain seq x y z
N MET A 1 -21.27 18.87 -10.53
CA MET A 1 -21.16 18.84 -9.05
C MET A 1 -19.73 19.04 -8.50
N GLY A 2 -18.68 19.31 -9.31
CA GLY A 2 -17.28 19.37 -8.84
C GLY A 2 -16.82 20.59 -8.03
N TYR A 3 -17.68 21.58 -7.75
CA TYR A 3 -17.29 22.81 -7.03
C TYR A 3 -17.54 22.75 -5.50
N GLU A 4 -18.46 21.91 -5.02
CA GLU A 4 -18.77 21.79 -3.59
C GLU A 4 -17.80 20.88 -2.83
N SER A 5 -17.30 19.79 -3.43
CA SER A 5 -16.37 18.87 -2.75
C SER A 5 -15.04 19.52 -2.35
N ASN A 6 -14.54 20.45 -3.18
CA ASN A 6 -13.28 21.16 -2.93
C ASN A 6 -13.33 22.15 -1.75
N ARG A 7 -14.52 22.66 -1.39
CA ARG A 7 -14.68 23.54 -0.21
C ARG A 7 -14.63 22.76 1.11
N SER A 8 -15.15 21.53 1.14
CA SER A 8 -15.17 20.68 2.34
C SER A 8 -13.76 20.18 2.71
N PHE A 9 -12.98 19.70 1.73
CA PHE A 9 -11.64 19.13 1.93
C PHE A 9 -10.62 20.10 2.56
N ASN A 10 -10.81 21.40 2.32
CA ASN A 10 -9.94 22.47 2.81
C ASN A 10 -10.44 23.15 4.10
N LYS A 11 -11.68 22.91 4.50
CA LYS A 11 -12.31 23.61 5.63
C LYS A 11 -12.17 22.76 6.90
N ALA A 12 -11.52 23.31 7.90
CA ALA A 12 -11.41 22.65 9.20
C ALA A 12 -12.77 22.66 9.93
N THR A 13 -13.09 21.56 10.61
CA THR A 13 -14.27 21.45 11.49
C THR A 13 -13.86 20.86 12.84
N GLY A 14 -14.62 21.16 13.91
CA GLY A 14 -14.34 20.57 15.23
C GLY A 14 -14.40 19.03 15.23
N ALA A 15 -15.36 18.46 14.51
CA ALA A 15 -15.42 17.01 14.29
C ALA A 15 -14.21 16.51 13.49
N GLY A 16 -13.82 17.23 12.44
CA GLY A 16 -12.64 16.92 11.63
C GLY A 16 -11.32 16.98 12.40
N PHE A 17 -11.19 17.86 13.40
CA PHE A 17 -10.05 17.89 14.32
C PHE A 17 -9.93 16.58 15.11
N ILE A 18 -11.03 16.13 15.71
CA ILE A 18 -11.06 14.88 16.50
C ILE A 18 -10.81 13.67 15.61
N ILE A 19 -11.41 13.64 14.41
CA ILE A 19 -11.16 12.57 13.41
C ILE A 19 -9.69 12.54 12.98
N ALA A 20 -9.07 13.69 12.72
CA ALA A 20 -7.66 13.78 12.37
C ALA A 20 -6.77 13.15 13.45
N MET A 21 -7.11 13.34 14.72
CA MET A 21 -6.35 12.74 15.82
C MET A 21 -6.44 11.23 15.89
N GLY A 22 -7.59 10.66 15.57
CA GLY A 22 -7.79 9.21 15.57
C GLY A 22 -7.15 8.50 14.37
N ILE A 23 -7.01 9.17 13.23
CA ILE A 23 -6.61 8.52 11.97
C ILE A 23 -5.16 8.87 11.60
N VAL A 24 -4.75 10.14 11.72
CA VAL A 24 -3.50 10.63 11.09
C VAL A 24 -2.31 10.57 12.04
N TYR A 25 -2.54 10.84 13.32
CA TYR A 25 -1.45 11.05 14.28
C TYR A 25 -1.17 9.88 15.21
N GLY A 26 -1.84 8.73 15.01
CA GLY A 26 -1.62 7.54 15.84
C GLY A 26 -0.14 7.16 15.89
N ASP A 27 0.46 6.96 14.72
CA ASP A 27 1.85 6.49 14.60
C ASP A 27 2.85 7.46 15.26
N ILE A 28 2.87 8.72 14.82
CA ILE A 28 3.75 9.76 15.40
C ILE A 28 3.47 10.06 16.88
N GLY A 29 2.24 9.83 17.33
CA GLY A 29 1.83 10.01 18.72
C GLY A 29 2.33 8.90 19.64
N THR A 30 2.71 7.75 19.11
CA THR A 30 3.28 6.63 19.89
C THR A 30 4.81 6.67 19.97
N SER A 31 5.49 7.44 19.12
CA SER A 31 6.96 7.60 19.13
C SER A 31 7.59 7.98 20.48
N PRO A 32 6.94 8.77 21.37
CA PRO A 32 7.47 9.04 22.70
C PRO A 32 7.64 7.81 23.61
N LEU A 33 6.98 6.68 23.29
CA LEU A 33 7.12 5.43 24.03
C LEU A 33 8.51 4.82 23.90
N TYR A 34 9.22 5.05 22.79
CA TYR A 34 10.46 4.34 22.48
C TYR A 34 11.64 5.25 22.13
N THR A 35 11.41 6.44 21.57
CA THR A 35 12.49 7.29 21.04
C THR A 35 13.56 7.64 22.09
N MET A 36 13.15 8.09 23.29
CA MET A 36 14.12 8.47 24.33
C MET A 36 14.83 7.27 24.94
N GLU A 37 14.14 6.14 25.08
CA GLU A 37 14.76 4.88 25.50
C GLU A 37 15.90 4.51 24.54
N SER A 38 15.61 4.53 23.23
CA SER A 38 16.57 4.26 22.16
C SER A 38 17.78 5.20 22.16
N ILE A 39 17.58 6.47 22.53
CA ILE A 39 18.66 7.46 22.65
C ILE A 39 19.52 7.17 23.88
N VAL A 40 18.91 6.90 25.03
CA VAL A 40 19.63 6.62 26.29
C VAL A 40 20.45 5.34 26.18
N GLN A 41 19.86 4.26 25.65
CA GLN A 41 20.57 3.01 25.41
C GLN A 41 21.72 3.21 24.42
N GLY A 42 21.50 3.96 23.33
CA GLY A 42 22.53 4.29 22.35
C GLY A 42 23.72 5.06 22.92
N GLN A 43 23.53 5.86 23.97
CA GLN A 43 24.61 6.59 24.67
C GLN A 43 25.31 5.76 25.76
N GLY A 44 24.99 4.47 25.88
CA GLY A 44 25.57 3.57 26.88
C GLY A 44 24.86 3.59 28.23
N GLY A 45 23.58 3.97 28.25
CA GLY A 45 22.71 3.93 29.43
C GLY A 45 22.79 5.17 30.32
N LEU A 46 21.96 5.17 31.38
CA LEU A 46 21.76 6.30 32.29
C LEU A 46 23.02 6.70 33.08
N GLU A 47 23.94 5.76 33.27
CA GLU A 47 25.22 5.99 33.96
C GLU A 47 26.20 6.83 33.14
N ARG A 48 26.08 6.80 31.82
CA ARG A 48 27.07 7.35 30.88
C ARG A 48 26.58 8.58 30.13
N ILE A 49 25.29 8.89 30.22
CA ILE A 49 24.66 10.00 29.51
C ILE A 49 24.96 11.34 30.21
N SER A 50 25.49 12.28 29.44
CA SER A 50 25.81 13.65 29.90
C SER A 50 24.61 14.59 29.76
N GLU A 51 24.64 15.73 30.47
CA GLU A 51 23.69 16.83 30.29
C GLU A 51 23.57 17.29 28.83
N THR A 52 24.72 17.55 28.20
CA THR A 52 24.76 18.06 26.82
C THR A 52 24.14 17.07 25.83
N SER A 53 24.35 15.76 26.06
CA SER A 53 23.69 14.68 25.33
C SER A 53 22.18 14.71 25.44
N ILE A 54 21.63 14.93 26.64
CA ILE A 54 20.18 14.98 26.83
C ILE A 54 19.60 16.22 26.12
N ILE A 55 20.14 17.41 26.41
CA ILE A 55 19.66 18.68 25.83
C ILE A 55 19.82 18.68 24.31
N GLY A 56 20.96 18.19 23.81
CA GLY A 56 21.21 18.09 22.38
C GLY A 56 20.30 17.09 21.67
N ALA A 57 19.99 15.94 22.29
CA ALA A 57 19.08 14.96 21.74
C ALA A 57 17.65 15.49 21.67
N LEU A 58 17.18 16.19 22.71
CA LEU A 58 15.92 16.91 22.68
C LEU A 58 15.87 17.95 21.57
N SER A 59 16.97 18.70 21.38
CA SER A 59 17.07 19.70 20.31
C SER A 59 16.96 19.05 18.93
N LEU A 60 17.66 17.93 18.73
CA LEU A 60 17.58 17.13 17.50
C LEU A 60 16.14 16.67 17.24
N ILE A 61 15.42 16.18 18.27
CA ILE A 61 14.00 15.76 18.14
C ILE A 61 13.11 16.94 17.72
N ILE A 62 13.20 18.09 18.42
CA ILE A 62 12.38 19.27 18.15
C ILE A 62 12.57 19.76 16.72
N TRP A 63 13.81 19.84 16.26
CA TRP A 63 14.13 20.32 14.92
C TRP A 63 13.83 19.28 13.84
N THR A 64 13.94 17.98 14.14
CA THR A 64 13.52 16.91 13.22
C THR A 64 12.01 16.95 12.99
N LEU A 65 11.20 17.03 14.05
CA LEU A 65 9.73 17.20 13.95
C LEU A 65 9.33 18.50 13.23
N THR A 66 10.13 19.55 13.39
CA THR A 66 9.88 20.83 12.73
C THR A 66 10.22 20.76 11.24
N LEU A 67 11.39 20.28 10.86
CA LEU A 67 11.82 20.26 9.47
C LEU A 67 11.11 19.16 8.66
N ILE A 68 11.07 17.93 9.17
CA ILE A 68 10.47 16.80 8.46
C ILE A 68 8.95 16.87 8.55
N THR A 69 8.37 16.72 9.75
CA THR A 69 6.91 16.62 9.83
C THR A 69 6.21 17.94 9.51
N THR A 70 6.65 19.06 10.08
CA THR A 70 5.96 20.34 9.87
C THR A 70 6.24 20.94 8.49
N VAL A 71 7.51 21.15 8.14
CA VAL A 71 7.88 21.85 6.89
C VAL A 71 7.72 20.94 5.68
N LYS A 72 8.35 19.75 5.65
CA LYS A 72 8.28 18.86 4.49
C LYS A 72 6.88 18.30 4.28
N TYR A 73 6.30 17.67 5.30
CA TYR A 73 5.04 16.94 5.11
C TYR A 73 3.82 17.87 5.20
N VAL A 74 3.61 18.53 6.34
CA VAL A 74 2.39 19.33 6.56
C VAL A 74 2.31 20.54 5.63
N TRP A 75 3.40 21.29 5.40
CA TRP A 75 3.34 22.51 4.57
C TRP A 75 3.55 22.29 3.06
N ILE A 76 4.32 21.27 2.67
CA ILE A 76 4.70 21.04 1.28
C ILE A 76 4.01 19.80 0.71
N ALA A 77 4.22 18.61 1.29
CA ALA A 77 3.71 17.36 0.72
C ALA A 77 2.18 17.31 0.66
N LEU A 78 1.46 17.82 1.68
CA LEU A 78 -0.01 17.87 1.67
C LEU A 78 -0.62 18.71 0.53
N LYS A 79 0.18 19.51 -0.18
CA LYS A 79 -0.28 20.23 -1.39
C LYS A 79 -0.15 19.41 -2.66
N ALA A 80 0.59 18.31 -2.62
CA ALA A 80 0.79 17.39 -3.72
C ALA A 80 -0.21 16.22 -3.62
N ASP A 81 -1.51 16.53 -3.67
CA ASP A 81 -2.57 15.52 -3.69
C ASP A 81 -3.01 15.18 -5.12
N ASN A 82 -3.47 13.95 -5.33
CA ASN A 82 -4.03 13.45 -6.58
C ASN A 82 -5.47 13.02 -6.35
N ASN A 83 -6.45 13.83 -6.80
CA ASN A 83 -7.86 13.64 -6.49
C ASN A 83 -8.11 13.47 -4.97
N HIS A 84 -7.53 14.36 -4.16
CA HIS A 84 -7.62 14.35 -2.70
C HIS A 84 -6.89 13.21 -1.98
N GLU A 85 -6.25 12.29 -2.70
CA GLU A 85 -5.39 11.24 -2.13
C GLU A 85 -3.92 11.69 -2.07
N GLY A 86 -3.21 11.21 -1.04
CA GLY A 86 -1.79 11.48 -0.84
C GLY A 86 -0.97 10.19 -0.77
N GLY A 87 0.31 10.30 -0.42
CA GLY A 87 1.23 9.16 -0.38
C GLY A 87 2.04 8.96 -1.67
N ILE A 88 2.93 7.97 -1.65
CA ILE A 88 3.99 7.84 -2.67
C ILE A 88 3.47 7.49 -4.07
N PHE A 89 2.47 6.61 -4.20
CA PHE A 89 1.92 6.21 -5.50
C PHE A 89 0.96 7.26 -6.08
N SER A 90 0.20 7.94 -5.23
CA SER A 90 -0.54 9.14 -5.60
C SER A 90 0.40 10.25 -6.11
N LEU A 91 1.50 10.52 -5.41
CA LEU A 91 2.53 11.46 -5.87
C LEU A 91 3.17 11.03 -7.20
N PHE A 92 3.54 9.76 -7.34
CA PHE A 92 4.05 9.21 -8.59
C PHE A 92 3.07 9.40 -9.75
N THR A 93 1.77 9.22 -9.52
CA THR A 93 0.74 9.40 -10.55
C THR A 93 0.72 10.83 -11.12
N LEU A 94 1.00 11.84 -10.29
CA LEU A 94 1.12 13.24 -10.72
C LEU A 94 2.37 13.50 -11.56
N VAL A 95 3.49 12.84 -11.23
CA VAL A 95 4.80 13.13 -11.82
C VAL A 95 5.24 12.16 -12.91
N ARG A 96 4.60 11.00 -13.07
CA ARG A 96 4.99 9.93 -14.01
C ARG A 96 5.13 10.38 -15.47
N LYS A 97 4.44 11.46 -15.85
CA LYS A 97 4.49 12.04 -17.20
C LYS A 97 5.80 12.78 -17.49
N TYR A 98 6.55 13.19 -16.47
CA TYR A 98 7.76 13.99 -16.63
C TYR A 98 9.00 13.12 -16.87
N ALA A 99 9.09 11.95 -16.24
CA ALA A 99 10.19 11.03 -16.48
C ALA A 99 9.83 9.56 -16.20
N LYS A 100 10.19 8.67 -17.12
CA LYS A 100 9.90 7.23 -17.02
C LYS A 100 10.60 6.55 -15.85
N TRP A 101 11.77 7.04 -15.43
CA TRP A 101 12.56 6.44 -14.35
C TRP A 101 11.95 6.66 -12.96
N LEU A 102 10.99 7.57 -12.81
CA LEU A 102 10.33 7.88 -11.52
C LEU A 102 9.54 6.70 -10.94
N ILE A 103 9.27 5.68 -11.74
CA ILE A 103 8.67 4.44 -11.25
C ILE A 103 9.59 3.69 -10.30
N ILE A 104 10.91 3.85 -10.44
CA ILE A 104 11.91 3.19 -9.58
C ILE A 104 11.82 3.71 -8.14
N PRO A 105 11.94 5.03 -7.86
CA PRO A 105 11.77 5.53 -6.50
C PRO A 105 10.36 5.26 -5.96
N ALA A 106 9.32 5.32 -6.80
CA ALA A 106 7.96 4.99 -6.38
C ALA A 106 7.81 3.53 -5.91
N MET A 107 8.38 2.56 -6.66
CA MET A 107 8.38 1.14 -6.25
C MET A 107 9.21 0.92 -4.99
N ILE A 108 10.40 1.52 -4.88
CA ILE A 108 11.27 1.38 -3.71
C ILE A 108 10.59 1.92 -2.45
N GLY A 109 10.07 3.15 -2.51
CA GLY A 109 9.42 3.75 -1.34
C GLY A 109 8.08 3.09 -1.02
N GLY A 110 7.29 2.68 -2.02
CA GLY A 110 6.05 1.94 -1.80
C GLY A 110 6.28 0.57 -1.15
N ALA A 111 7.35 -0.13 -1.54
CA ALA A 111 7.74 -1.39 -0.91
C ALA A 111 8.24 -1.19 0.53
N ALA A 112 9.00 -0.12 0.78
CA ALA A 112 9.49 0.21 2.10
C ALA A 112 8.36 0.65 3.06
N LEU A 113 7.38 1.45 2.62
CA LEU A 113 6.18 1.78 3.41
C LEU A 113 5.31 0.53 3.67
N LEU A 114 5.16 -0.38 2.70
CA LEU A 114 4.43 -1.63 2.98
C LEU A 114 5.13 -2.53 3.99
N SER A 115 6.46 -2.55 3.97
CA SER A 115 7.23 -3.25 4.99
C SER A 115 7.00 -2.61 6.36
N ASP A 116 6.95 -1.27 6.42
CA ASP A 116 6.64 -0.51 7.62
C ASP A 116 5.26 -0.84 8.20
N GLY A 117 4.28 -1.05 7.32
CA GLY A 117 2.93 -1.53 7.65
C GLY A 117 2.87 -2.76 8.55
N ALA A 118 3.90 -3.62 8.50
CA ALA A 118 4.02 -4.79 9.38
C ALA A 118 4.81 -4.50 10.66
N LEU A 119 5.74 -3.54 10.64
CA LEU A 119 6.61 -3.23 11.78
C LEU A 119 5.92 -2.39 12.84
N THR A 120 5.19 -1.34 12.45
CA THR A 120 4.59 -0.43 13.41
C THR A 120 3.67 -1.16 14.40
N PRO A 121 2.80 -2.11 14.00
CA PRO A 121 2.03 -2.88 14.97
C PRO A 121 2.90 -3.74 15.90
N ALA A 122 3.99 -4.31 15.40
CA ALA A 122 4.91 -5.10 16.21
C ALA A 122 5.63 -4.23 17.25
N VAL A 123 6.20 -3.10 16.83
CA VAL A 123 6.97 -2.19 17.69
C VAL A 123 6.05 -1.51 18.71
N THR A 124 5.04 -0.78 18.24
CA THR A 124 4.22 0.09 19.11
C THR A 124 3.44 -0.70 20.16
N VAL A 125 2.86 -1.85 19.79
CA VAL A 125 2.13 -2.70 20.74
C VAL A 125 3.09 -3.34 21.73
N THR A 126 4.27 -3.80 21.29
CA THR A 126 5.28 -4.36 22.21
C THR A 126 5.77 -3.31 23.20
N SER A 127 6.13 -2.10 22.74
CA SER A 127 6.58 -1.00 23.63
C SER A 127 5.50 -0.59 24.63
N ALA A 128 4.22 -0.57 24.22
CA ALA A 128 3.12 -0.26 25.14
C ALA A 128 2.98 -1.32 26.26
N ILE A 129 3.08 -2.61 25.91
CA ILE A 129 2.94 -3.74 26.85
C ILE A 129 4.20 -3.91 27.72
N GLU A 130 5.40 -3.59 27.22
CA GLU A 130 6.63 -3.59 28.02
C GLU A 130 6.55 -2.65 29.22
N GLY A 131 5.73 -1.60 29.16
CA GLY A 131 5.42 -0.74 30.30
C GLY A 131 4.83 -1.47 31.52
N LEU A 132 4.25 -2.66 31.35
CA LEU A 132 3.83 -3.49 32.49
C LEU A 132 5.00 -3.86 33.40
N ARG A 133 6.23 -3.96 32.88
CA ARG A 133 7.43 -4.27 33.69
C ARG A 133 7.80 -3.18 34.68
N SER A 134 7.34 -1.94 34.45
CA SER A 134 7.56 -0.83 35.38
C SER A 134 6.69 -0.95 36.65
N ILE A 135 5.79 -1.92 36.72
CA ILE A 135 4.91 -2.16 37.87
C ILE A 135 5.47 -3.32 38.70
N PRO A 136 5.72 -3.15 40.01
CA PRO A 136 6.34 -4.17 40.87
C PRO A 136 5.64 -5.53 40.83
N ALA A 137 4.30 -5.55 40.91
CA ALA A 137 3.51 -6.79 40.88
C ALA A 137 3.69 -7.60 39.58
N PHE A 138 3.83 -6.90 38.44
CA PHE A 138 4.08 -7.53 37.15
C PHE A 138 5.55 -7.87 36.96
N HIS A 139 6.46 -7.07 37.50
CA HIS A 139 7.90 -7.37 37.51
C HIS A 139 8.20 -8.67 38.26
N GLU A 140 7.56 -8.89 39.41
CA GLU A 140 7.67 -10.14 40.17
C GLU A 140 7.02 -11.33 39.45
N ALA A 141 5.86 -11.13 38.81
CA ALA A 141 5.15 -12.20 38.10
C ALA A 141 5.83 -12.61 36.77
N PHE A 142 6.38 -11.66 36.02
CA PHE A 142 7.05 -11.91 34.74
C PHE A 142 8.54 -12.24 34.91
N GLY A 143 9.17 -11.76 35.98
CA GLY A 143 10.62 -11.76 36.12
C GLY A 143 11.31 -11.13 34.91
N GLN A 144 12.51 -11.62 34.59
CA GLN A 144 13.27 -11.27 33.38
C GLN A 144 12.74 -11.97 32.11
N GLN A 145 11.63 -12.71 32.18
CA GLN A 145 11.15 -13.50 31.04
C GLN A 145 10.41 -12.60 30.04
N GLN A 146 10.82 -12.64 28.77
CA GLN A 146 10.18 -11.88 27.67
C GLN A 146 8.91 -12.56 27.14
N LEU A 147 8.75 -13.86 27.41
CA LEU A 147 7.67 -14.67 26.86
C LEU A 147 6.24 -14.17 27.19
N PRO A 148 5.91 -13.71 28.43
CA PRO A 148 4.57 -13.22 28.74
C PRO A 148 4.18 -11.99 27.90
N ILE A 149 5.12 -11.07 27.70
CA ILE A 149 4.92 -9.86 26.88
C ILE A 149 4.66 -10.26 25.43
N VAL A 150 5.48 -11.14 24.88
CA VAL A 150 5.32 -11.66 23.51
C VAL A 150 3.94 -12.29 23.32
N ILE A 151 3.47 -13.10 24.27
CA ILE A 151 2.14 -13.75 24.19
C ILE A 151 1.02 -12.71 24.22
N ILE A 152 1.07 -11.72 25.13
CA ILE A 152 0.08 -10.65 25.22
C ILE A 152 0.05 -9.83 23.92
N THR A 153 1.23 -9.45 23.41
CA THR A 153 1.35 -8.73 22.14
C THR A 153 0.76 -9.52 20.98
N LEU A 154 1.08 -10.81 20.84
CA LEU A 154 0.53 -11.66 19.78
C LEU A 154 -0.99 -11.80 19.88
N ALA A 155 -1.55 -11.87 21.10
CA ALA A 155 -2.99 -11.89 21.31
C ALA A 155 -3.65 -10.57 20.85
N ILE A 156 -3.06 -9.42 21.20
CA ILE A 156 -3.54 -8.11 20.77
C ILE A 156 -3.46 -8.00 19.24
N LEU A 157 -2.34 -8.39 18.62
CA LEU A 157 -2.19 -8.38 17.17
C LEU A 157 -3.20 -9.31 16.48
N ALA A 158 -3.45 -10.51 17.02
CA ALA A 158 -4.45 -11.41 16.46
C ALA A 158 -5.86 -10.79 16.46
N VAL A 159 -6.27 -10.17 17.58
CA VAL A 159 -7.56 -9.45 17.68
C VAL A 159 -7.60 -8.27 16.72
N LEU A 160 -6.52 -7.48 16.67
CA LEU A 160 -6.37 -6.33 15.78
C LEU A 160 -6.60 -6.74 14.31
N PHE A 161 -5.85 -7.74 13.82
CA PHE A 161 -5.93 -8.20 12.43
C PHE A 161 -7.24 -8.95 12.11
N LEU A 162 -7.90 -9.55 13.11
CA LEU A 162 -9.21 -10.19 12.95
C LEU A 162 -10.34 -9.17 12.72
N ILE A 163 -10.29 -8.04 13.43
CA ILE A 163 -11.33 -7.00 13.37
C ILE A 163 -11.33 -6.26 12.03
N GLN A 164 -10.23 -6.28 11.26
CA GLN A 164 -10.09 -5.53 10.00
C GLN A 164 -11.21 -5.79 8.98
N ARG A 165 -11.79 -6.99 8.96
CA ARG A 165 -12.86 -7.36 8.02
C ARG A 165 -14.15 -6.55 8.19
N PHE A 166 -14.37 -5.96 9.37
CA PHE A 166 -15.58 -5.20 9.69
C PHE A 166 -15.48 -3.73 9.24
N GLY A 167 -14.34 -3.31 8.69
CA GLY A 167 -14.11 -1.95 8.24
C GLY A 167 -13.87 -0.95 9.38
N THR A 168 -13.46 0.26 9.01
CA THR A 168 -13.10 1.36 9.93
C THR A 168 -14.29 2.29 10.24
N SER A 169 -15.52 1.93 9.82
CA SER A 169 -16.71 2.80 9.98
C SER A 169 -17.13 3.01 11.45
N ILE A 170 -16.86 2.04 12.33
CA ILE A 170 -17.14 2.13 13.78
C ILE A 170 -16.04 2.92 14.52
N VAL A 171 -14.93 3.20 13.84
CA VAL A 171 -13.63 3.40 14.47
C VAL A 171 -13.29 4.89 14.66
N GLY A 172 -13.56 5.75 13.67
CA GLY A 172 -13.23 7.18 13.75
C GLY A 172 -13.93 7.95 14.89
N LYS A 173 -15.13 7.53 15.31
CA LYS A 173 -15.88 8.16 16.42
C LYS A 173 -15.26 7.87 17.79
N VAL A 174 -14.62 6.71 17.96
CA VAL A 174 -14.01 6.28 19.23
C VAL A 174 -12.52 6.63 19.25
N PHE A 175 -11.84 6.52 18.11
CA PHE A 175 -10.39 6.72 18.01
C PHE A 175 -10.00 8.18 18.23
N GLY A 176 -10.76 9.12 17.69
CA GLY A 176 -10.50 10.54 17.88
C GLY A 176 -10.46 10.96 19.35
N PRO A 177 -11.52 10.67 20.14
CA PRO A 177 -11.53 10.96 21.58
C PRO A 177 -10.41 10.26 22.36
N VAL A 178 -10.13 8.99 22.08
CA VAL A 178 -9.05 8.26 22.76
C VAL A 178 -7.69 8.89 22.47
N MET A 179 -7.42 9.25 21.21
CA MET A 179 -6.18 9.94 20.83
C MET A 179 -6.11 11.35 21.41
N PHE A 180 -7.24 12.06 21.55
CA PHE A 180 -7.27 13.34 22.26
C PHE A 180 -6.85 13.19 23.73
N ILE A 181 -7.37 12.17 24.41
CA ILE A 181 -6.98 11.85 25.78
C ILE A 181 -5.50 11.49 25.84
N TRP A 182 -5.00 10.67 24.91
CA TRP A 182 -3.59 10.32 24.81
C TRP A 182 -2.68 11.54 24.64
N PHE A 183 -2.93 12.41 23.66
CA PHE A 183 -2.11 13.62 23.46
C PHE A 183 -2.20 14.59 24.64
N SER A 184 -3.38 14.73 25.23
CA SER A 184 -3.55 15.55 26.44
C SER A 184 -2.76 14.97 27.61
N PHE A 185 -2.77 13.64 27.78
CA PHE A 185 -1.97 12.94 28.78
C PHE A 185 -0.47 13.16 28.57
N LEU A 186 0.03 12.99 27.34
CA LEU A 186 1.42 13.30 26.97
C LEU A 186 1.81 14.75 27.30
N GLY A 187 0.97 15.70 26.91
CA GLY A 187 1.22 17.13 27.13
C GLY A 187 1.21 17.51 28.61
N ILE A 188 0.22 17.03 29.37
CA ILE A 188 0.07 17.34 30.80
C ILE A 188 1.18 16.69 31.62
N THR A 189 1.44 15.39 31.43
CA THR A 189 2.51 14.70 32.16
C THR A 189 3.89 15.25 31.81
N GLY A 190 4.12 15.56 30.53
CA GLY A 190 5.34 16.22 30.07
C GLY A 190 5.52 17.60 30.71
N LEU A 191 4.45 18.41 30.76
CA LEU A 191 4.46 19.73 31.38
C LEU A 191 4.70 19.68 32.89
N ILE A 192 4.08 18.74 33.60
CA ILE A 192 4.30 18.57 35.04
C ILE A 192 5.77 18.23 35.32
N ASN A 193 6.35 17.32 34.55
CA ASN A 193 7.74 16.91 34.76
C ASN A 193 8.77 17.93 34.27
N LEU A 194 8.40 18.78 33.32
CA LEU A 194 9.20 19.93 32.88
C LEU A 194 9.56 20.86 34.04
N PHE A 195 8.66 21.06 35.02
CA PHE A 195 8.93 21.86 36.22
C PHE A 195 10.08 21.30 37.08
N GLY A 196 10.44 20.03 36.87
CA GLY A 196 11.56 19.40 37.54
C GLY A 196 12.93 19.97 37.14
N ASP A 197 13.09 20.39 35.88
CA ASP A 197 14.32 21.02 35.41
C ASP A 197 14.07 21.86 34.13
N PHE A 198 14.13 23.18 34.27
CA PHE A 198 13.91 24.11 33.16
C PHE A 198 15.07 24.20 32.16
N SER A 199 16.23 23.62 32.47
CA SER A 199 17.39 23.61 31.56
C SER A 199 17.07 22.92 30.23
N VAL A 200 16.13 21.97 30.20
CA VAL A 200 15.70 21.29 28.96
C VAL A 200 15.11 22.24 27.93
N LEU A 201 14.58 23.41 28.32
CA LEU A 201 14.05 24.40 27.38
C LEU A 201 15.14 25.00 26.48
N GLN A 202 16.41 24.89 26.88
CA GLN A 202 17.54 25.26 26.03
C GLN A 202 17.55 24.47 24.72
N ALA A 203 16.96 23.26 24.69
CA ALA A 203 16.85 22.41 23.51
C ALA A 203 16.09 23.07 22.34
N ILE A 204 15.25 24.09 22.59
CA ILE A 204 14.58 24.85 21.52
C ILE A 204 15.61 25.52 20.60
N ASN A 205 16.76 25.92 21.14
CA ASN A 205 17.85 26.50 20.34
C ASN A 205 18.56 25.40 19.53
N PRO A 206 18.57 25.47 18.18
CA PRO A 206 19.20 24.46 17.32
C PRO A 206 20.72 24.34 17.52
N TYR A 207 21.33 25.32 18.18
CA TYR A 207 22.73 25.25 18.61
C TYR A 207 23.03 23.94 19.35
N TRP A 208 22.16 23.49 20.25
CA TRP A 208 22.39 22.28 21.04
C TRP A 208 22.36 21.00 20.22
N ALA A 209 21.53 20.95 19.17
CA ALA A 209 21.54 19.85 18.21
C ALA A 209 22.89 19.74 17.49
N ILE A 210 23.39 20.86 16.97
CA ILE A 210 24.68 20.91 16.25
C ILE A 210 25.84 20.63 17.21
N HIS A 211 25.79 21.22 18.40
CA HIS A 211 26.80 21.04 19.43
C HIS A 211 26.93 19.57 19.82
N LEU A 212 25.82 18.86 20.02
CA LEU A 212 25.86 17.43 20.32
C LEU A 212 26.49 16.62 19.19
N LEU A 213 26.13 16.88 17.93
CA LEU A 213 26.68 16.13 16.80
C LEU A 213 28.20 16.29 16.65
N LEU A 214 28.76 17.42 17.11
CA LEU A 214 30.19 17.71 17.05
C LEU A 214 30.92 17.47 18.39
N SER A 215 30.18 17.18 19.46
CA SER A 215 30.74 17.08 20.80
C SER A 215 31.42 15.72 21.04
N PRO A 216 32.58 15.69 21.74
CA PRO A 216 33.18 14.45 22.24
C PRO A 216 32.29 13.70 23.23
N GLU A 217 31.32 14.37 23.86
CA GLU A 217 30.36 13.76 24.79
C GLU A 217 29.35 12.85 24.07
N ASN A 218 29.24 12.99 22.74
CA ASN A 218 28.41 12.12 21.92
C ASN A 218 29.09 10.77 21.66
N LYS A 219 28.93 9.85 22.61
CA LYS A 219 29.51 8.49 22.51
C LYS A 219 28.95 7.68 21.34
N ALA A 220 27.70 7.92 20.95
CA ALA A 220 27.09 7.34 19.76
C ALA A 220 27.52 8.02 18.45
N GLY A 221 28.16 9.19 18.49
CA GLY A 221 28.52 9.96 17.31
C GLY A 221 27.30 10.22 16.40
N ILE A 222 27.47 10.05 15.09
CA ILE A 222 26.37 10.22 14.12
C ILE A 222 25.21 9.23 14.32
N PHE A 223 25.43 8.11 15.02
CA PHE A 223 24.42 7.05 15.20
C PHE A 223 23.26 7.45 16.11
N VAL A 224 23.43 8.50 16.94
CA VAL A 224 22.32 9.09 17.71
C VAL A 224 21.17 9.54 16.82
N LEU A 225 21.47 9.97 15.58
CA LEU A 225 20.48 10.39 14.60
C LEU A 225 19.54 9.24 14.20
N GLY A 226 20.01 7.99 14.21
CA GLY A 226 19.15 6.83 13.94
C GLY A 226 18.08 6.63 15.01
N SER A 227 18.38 6.96 16.27
CA SER A 227 17.40 6.93 17.37
C SER A 227 16.51 8.18 17.37
N VAL A 228 17.05 9.37 17.04
CA VAL A 228 16.24 10.60 16.89
C VAL A 228 15.21 10.46 15.76
N PHE A 229 15.56 9.78 14.68
CA PHE A 229 14.67 9.56 13.54
C PHE A 229 13.34 8.89 13.95
N LEU A 230 13.37 8.05 14.99
CA LEU A 230 12.18 7.40 15.56
C LEU A 230 11.11 8.41 16.02
N ALA A 231 11.48 9.66 16.31
CA ALA A 231 10.52 10.70 16.67
C ALA A 231 9.61 11.15 15.52
N THR A 232 10.02 10.94 14.26
CA THR A 232 9.29 11.39 13.07
C THR A 232 8.63 10.26 12.29
N THR A 233 8.63 9.04 12.85
CA THR A 233 7.88 7.91 12.30
C THR A 233 6.40 8.25 12.31
N GLY A 234 5.70 7.95 11.21
CA GLY A 234 4.32 8.42 10.98
C GLY A 234 4.15 9.74 10.21
N ALA A 235 5.23 10.47 9.91
CA ALA A 235 5.12 11.65 9.03
C ALA A 235 4.69 11.28 7.60
N GLU A 236 5.05 10.07 7.13
CA GLU A 236 4.58 9.56 5.84
C GLU A 236 3.14 9.05 5.89
N ALA A 237 2.75 8.38 6.99
CA ALA A 237 1.36 7.96 7.21
C ALA A 237 0.42 9.18 7.14
N LEU A 238 0.84 10.31 7.72
CA LEU A 238 0.10 11.58 7.63
C LEU A 238 -0.17 12.02 6.18
N TYR A 239 0.79 11.81 5.28
CA TYR A 239 0.61 12.15 3.87
C TYR A 239 -0.23 11.12 3.13
N SER A 240 -0.08 9.84 3.45
CA SER A 240 -0.83 8.74 2.80
C SER A 240 -2.31 8.74 3.20
N ASP A 241 -2.65 9.14 4.43
CA ASP A 241 -4.02 9.18 4.93
C ASP A 241 -4.76 10.50 4.64
N LEU A 242 -4.22 11.33 3.76
CA LEU A 242 -4.77 12.63 3.40
C LEU A 242 -6.23 12.54 2.89
N GLY A 243 -6.56 11.50 2.11
CA GLY A 243 -7.90 11.28 1.55
C GLY A 243 -8.98 11.02 2.60
N HIS A 244 -8.62 10.50 3.78
CA HIS A 244 -9.58 10.16 4.84
C HIS A 244 -10.01 11.35 5.71
N VAL A 245 -9.14 12.35 5.84
CA VAL A 245 -9.30 13.41 6.85
C VAL A 245 -9.37 14.80 6.23
N GLY A 246 -8.67 15.01 5.11
CA GLY A 246 -8.61 16.28 4.43
C GLY A 246 -7.56 17.24 5.02
N ARG A 247 -6.98 18.02 4.10
CA ARG A 247 -5.84 18.90 4.37
C ARG A 247 -6.10 19.94 5.47
N GLY A 248 -7.29 20.54 5.48
CA GLY A 248 -7.63 21.61 6.42
C GLY A 248 -7.60 21.17 7.88
N ASN A 249 -8.10 19.95 8.15
CA ASN A 249 -8.12 19.38 9.50
C ASN A 249 -6.70 19.08 10.01
N ILE A 250 -5.81 18.60 9.14
CA ILE A 250 -4.41 18.32 9.50
C ILE A 250 -3.68 19.62 9.88
N HIS A 251 -3.86 20.70 9.12
CA HIS A 251 -3.21 21.98 9.42
C HIS A 251 -3.58 22.57 10.79
N VAL A 252 -4.84 22.43 11.22
CA VAL A 252 -5.31 22.99 12.50
C VAL A 252 -4.98 22.08 13.68
N SER A 253 -4.97 20.77 13.48
CA SER A 253 -4.69 19.80 14.56
C SER A 253 -3.20 19.58 14.82
N TRP A 254 -2.34 19.71 13.80
CA TRP A 254 -0.91 19.48 13.93
C TRP A 254 -0.22 20.31 15.02
N PRO A 255 -0.47 21.64 15.18
CA PRO A 255 0.17 22.42 16.23
C PRO A 255 -0.09 21.88 17.65
N PHE A 256 -1.32 21.44 17.94
CA PHE A 256 -1.67 20.84 19.23
C PHE A 256 -0.87 19.56 19.47
N VAL A 257 -0.90 18.64 18.50
CA VAL A 257 -0.17 17.36 18.57
C VAL A 257 1.33 17.57 18.74
N LYS A 258 1.91 18.48 17.96
CA LYS A 258 3.33 18.84 18.04
C LYS A 258 3.71 19.35 19.43
N VAL A 259 2.90 20.23 20.02
CA VAL A 259 3.16 20.78 21.37
C VAL A 259 3.11 19.66 22.42
N CYS A 260 2.10 18.79 22.38
CA CYS A 260 2.00 17.66 23.31
C CYS A 260 3.19 16.71 23.23
N ILE A 261 3.64 16.37 22.01
CA ILE A 261 4.80 15.50 21.79
C ILE A 261 6.08 16.16 22.31
N ILE A 262 6.31 17.44 21.99
CA ILE A 262 7.49 18.19 22.47
C ILE A 262 7.50 18.26 24.00
N LEU A 263 6.36 18.58 24.62
CA LEU A 263 6.25 18.61 26.09
C LEU A 263 6.56 17.25 26.71
N SER A 264 6.07 16.16 26.12
CA SER A 264 6.41 14.80 26.59
C SER A 264 7.91 14.54 26.56
N TYR A 265 8.58 14.85 25.43
CA TYR A 265 10.03 14.68 25.34
C TYR A 265 10.79 15.56 26.34
N CYS A 266 10.41 16.83 26.49
CA CYS A 266 11.04 17.71 27.48
C CYS A 266 10.86 17.20 28.91
N GLY A 267 9.68 16.69 29.27
CA GLY A 267 9.43 16.08 30.58
C GLY A 267 10.28 14.82 30.82
N GLN A 268 10.43 13.97 29.81
CA GLN A 268 11.34 12.82 29.86
C GLN A 268 12.80 13.26 30.03
N GLY A 269 13.23 14.29 29.31
CA GLY A 269 14.56 14.86 29.46
C GLY A 269 14.83 15.44 30.85
N ALA A 270 13.86 16.15 31.44
CA ALA A 270 14.00 16.73 32.78
C ALA A 270 14.17 15.62 33.82
N TRP A 271 13.39 14.55 33.71
CA TRP A 271 13.54 13.39 34.59
C TRP A 271 14.90 12.69 34.41
N LEU A 272 15.40 12.56 33.18
CA LEU A 272 16.72 12.00 32.91
C LEU A 272 17.84 12.84 33.54
N LEU A 273 17.73 14.17 33.50
CA LEU A 273 18.71 15.06 34.14
C LEU A 273 18.77 14.90 35.66
N GLN A 274 17.62 14.71 36.30
CA GLN A 274 17.54 14.50 37.76
C GLN A 274 18.03 13.12 38.20
N ASN A 275 17.97 12.12 37.31
CA ASN A 275 18.30 10.73 37.62
C ASN A 275 19.59 10.24 36.96
N ARG A 276 20.33 11.13 36.28
CA ARG A 276 21.62 10.81 35.67
C ARG A 276 22.60 10.22 36.69
N GLY A 277 23.40 9.25 36.26
CA GLY A 277 24.40 8.61 37.11
C GLY A 277 23.85 7.59 38.12
N LYS A 278 22.53 7.35 38.15
CA LYS A 278 21.94 6.25 38.93
C LYS A 278 21.95 4.96 38.10
N SER A 279 22.30 3.83 38.73
CA SER A 279 22.18 2.51 38.13
C SER A 279 20.76 1.98 38.36
N LEU A 280 19.84 2.38 37.47
CA LEU A 280 18.43 2.03 37.56
C LEU A 280 18.06 0.81 36.68
N GLY A 281 19.02 0.22 35.95
CA GLY A 281 18.76 -0.85 34.99
C GLY A 281 18.10 -0.36 33.69
N ASP A 282 17.58 -1.30 32.89
CA ASP A 282 16.86 -1.02 31.64
C ASP A 282 15.46 -0.49 31.95
N ILE A 283 15.36 0.81 32.21
CA ILE A 283 14.08 1.48 32.44
C ILE A 283 13.75 2.37 31.25
N ASN A 284 12.56 2.17 30.70
CA ASN A 284 11.97 3.05 29.70
C ASN A 284 11.65 4.44 30.33
N PRO A 285 12.27 5.54 29.86
CA PRO A 285 12.09 6.88 30.44
C PRO A 285 10.64 7.37 30.42
N PHE A 286 9.84 6.93 29.46
CA PHE A 286 8.42 7.32 29.36
C PHE A 286 7.62 6.87 30.58
N PHE A 287 7.76 5.60 30.98
CA PHE A 287 7.06 5.05 32.14
C PHE A 287 7.69 5.48 33.46
N ALA A 288 9.01 5.72 33.47
CA ALA A 288 9.77 6.11 34.67
C ALA A 288 9.42 7.51 35.20
N VAL A 289 9.04 8.40 34.29
CA VAL A 289 8.57 9.77 34.57
C VAL A 289 7.25 9.80 35.32
N LEU A 290 6.46 8.72 35.27
CA LEU A 290 5.12 8.68 35.81
C LEU A 290 5.10 8.27 37.29
N PRO A 291 4.23 8.87 38.10
CA PRO A 291 3.88 8.36 39.42
C PRO A 291 3.40 6.91 39.35
N GLN A 292 3.76 6.07 40.34
CA GLN A 292 3.46 4.62 40.33
C GLN A 292 1.97 4.30 40.16
N ASN A 293 1.07 5.12 40.72
CA ASN A 293 -0.38 4.97 40.60
C ASN A 293 -0.93 5.25 39.19
N LEU A 294 -0.18 5.95 38.33
CA LEU A 294 -0.59 6.29 36.96
C LEU A 294 -0.02 5.34 35.90
N ILE A 295 0.95 4.48 36.24
CA ILE A 295 1.61 3.58 35.27
C ILE A 295 0.59 2.63 34.63
N ILE A 296 -0.28 1.97 35.40
CA ILE A 296 -1.31 1.05 34.86
C ILE A 296 -2.23 1.79 33.88
N PHE A 297 -2.70 2.97 34.27
CA PHE A 297 -3.54 3.80 33.40
C PHE A 297 -2.82 4.18 32.11
N SER A 298 -1.54 4.57 32.22
CA SER A 298 -0.71 4.91 31.07
C SER A 298 -0.46 3.72 30.16
N VAL A 299 -0.25 2.51 30.69
CA VAL A 299 -0.08 1.30 29.87
C VAL A 299 -1.35 0.97 29.10
N ILE A 300 -2.52 1.05 29.73
CA ILE A 300 -3.80 0.85 29.05
C ILE A 300 -3.99 1.89 27.95
N LEU A 301 -3.74 3.17 28.26
CA LEU A 301 -3.90 4.25 27.30
C LEU A 301 -2.90 4.16 26.14
N ALA A 302 -1.64 3.82 26.42
CA ALA A 302 -0.60 3.58 25.42
C ALA A 302 -0.93 2.38 24.53
N THR A 303 -1.50 1.31 25.10
CA THR A 303 -1.94 0.13 24.33
C THR A 303 -3.08 0.50 23.39
N LEU A 304 -4.05 1.30 23.84
CA LEU A 304 -5.12 1.80 22.99
C LEU A 304 -4.58 2.71 21.88
N ALA A 305 -3.63 3.60 22.20
CA ALA A 305 -2.98 4.46 21.21
C ALA A 305 -2.18 3.64 20.17
N ALA A 306 -1.45 2.60 20.61
CA ALA A 306 -0.71 1.68 19.74
C ALA A 306 -1.65 0.87 18.82
N ILE A 307 -2.78 0.41 19.34
CA ILE A 307 -3.84 -0.23 18.53
C ILE A 307 -4.34 0.74 17.47
N ILE A 308 -4.64 1.98 17.83
CA ILE A 308 -5.13 3.01 16.90
C ILE A 308 -4.08 3.36 15.83
N ALA A 309 -2.82 3.54 16.22
CA ALA A 309 -1.70 3.76 15.33
C ALA A 309 -1.55 2.62 14.30
N SER A 310 -1.60 1.39 14.79
CA SER A 310 -1.52 0.18 13.97
C SER A 310 -2.68 0.10 12.96
N GLN A 311 -3.89 0.48 13.37
CA GLN A 311 -5.06 0.50 12.49
C GLN A 311 -4.92 1.48 11.32
N ALA A 312 -4.48 2.70 11.60
CA ALA A 312 -4.26 3.71 10.57
C ALA A 312 -3.29 3.19 9.50
N LEU A 313 -2.16 2.62 9.93
CA LEU A 313 -1.14 2.12 9.01
C LEU A 313 -1.58 0.87 8.23
N ILE A 314 -2.34 -0.04 8.85
CA ILE A 314 -2.93 -1.20 8.15
C ILE A 314 -3.91 -0.73 7.07
N SER A 315 -4.76 0.26 7.38
CA SER A 315 -5.67 0.88 6.41
C SER A 315 -4.90 1.55 5.27
N GLY A 316 -3.88 2.35 5.58
CA GLY A 316 -3.00 2.98 4.60
C GLY A 316 -2.28 1.97 3.70
N SER A 317 -1.92 0.81 4.24
CA SER A 317 -1.34 -0.30 3.47
C SER A 317 -2.33 -0.89 2.45
N PHE A 318 -3.62 -0.99 2.78
CA PHE A 318 -4.64 -1.40 1.81
C PHE A 318 -4.82 -0.37 0.69
N THR A 319 -4.81 0.92 1.02
CA THR A 319 -4.85 2.01 0.04
C THR A 319 -3.65 1.94 -0.90
N LEU A 320 -2.45 1.83 -0.34
CA LEU A 320 -1.21 1.75 -1.11
C LEU A 320 -1.19 0.52 -2.03
N VAL A 321 -1.60 -0.66 -1.55
CA VAL A 321 -1.71 -1.86 -2.41
C VAL A 321 -2.74 -1.65 -3.53
N SER A 322 -3.89 -1.05 -3.23
CA SER A 322 -4.92 -0.75 -4.24
C SER A 322 -4.38 0.20 -5.32
N GLU A 323 -3.65 1.24 -4.93
CA GLU A 323 -2.96 2.15 -5.87
C GLU A 323 -1.90 1.42 -6.70
N ALA A 324 -1.08 0.57 -6.09
CA ALA A 324 -0.09 -0.22 -6.80
C ALA A 324 -0.73 -1.19 -7.81
N ILE A 325 -1.89 -1.78 -7.49
CA ILE A 325 -2.68 -2.60 -8.43
C ILE A 325 -3.17 -1.76 -9.60
N ARG A 326 -3.68 -0.53 -9.35
CA ARG A 326 -4.09 0.41 -10.41
C ARG A 326 -2.93 0.80 -11.33
N LEU A 327 -1.73 0.94 -10.76
CA LEU A 327 -0.48 1.19 -11.50
C LEU A 327 0.13 -0.07 -12.16
N LYS A 328 -0.55 -1.23 -12.05
CA LYS A 328 -0.09 -2.54 -12.55
C LYS A 328 1.24 -3.02 -11.96
N LEU A 329 1.58 -2.53 -10.77
CA LEU A 329 2.77 -2.93 -10.02
C LEU A 329 2.51 -4.18 -9.19
N LEU A 330 1.27 -4.52 -8.84
CA LEU A 330 0.94 -5.70 -8.06
C LEU A 330 -0.10 -6.61 -8.75
N PRO A 331 -0.18 -7.91 -8.39
CA PRO A 331 -1.28 -8.77 -8.80
C PRO A 331 -2.62 -8.16 -8.43
N ARG A 332 -3.64 -8.38 -9.27
CA ARG A 332 -5.02 -8.08 -8.88
C ARG A 332 -5.38 -8.96 -7.68
N LEU A 333 -5.76 -8.32 -6.59
CA LEU A 333 -6.22 -8.98 -5.36
C LEU A 333 -7.72 -8.72 -5.20
N ARG A 334 -8.39 -9.56 -4.42
CA ARG A 334 -9.81 -9.36 -4.08
C ARG A 334 -9.91 -8.21 -3.06
N ILE A 335 -10.54 -7.13 -3.48
CA ILE A 335 -10.78 -5.95 -2.65
C ILE A 335 -12.25 -5.96 -2.21
N PHE A 336 -12.50 -5.75 -0.92
CA PHE A 336 -13.81 -5.52 -0.36
C PHE A 336 -13.91 -4.07 0.12
N TYR A 337 -15.11 -3.51 0.07
CA TYR A 337 -15.42 -2.15 0.54
C TYR A 337 -16.48 -2.26 1.65
N PRO A 338 -16.08 -2.38 2.93
CA PRO A 338 -17.03 -2.59 4.03
C PRO A 338 -17.87 -1.35 4.38
N GLY A 339 -17.36 -0.14 4.11
CA GLY A 339 -18.06 1.12 4.34
C GLY A 339 -18.61 1.76 3.07
N GLU A 340 -19.33 2.87 3.21
CA GLU A 340 -19.93 3.59 2.06
C GLU A 340 -18.96 4.51 1.31
N THR A 341 -17.73 4.67 1.82
CA THR A 341 -16.70 5.55 1.26
C THR A 341 -15.58 4.73 0.63
N PHE A 342 -15.06 5.22 -0.51
CA PHE A 342 -14.00 4.56 -1.30
C PHE A 342 -12.74 4.22 -0.49
N GLY A 343 -12.45 5.01 0.55
CA GLY A 343 -11.28 4.86 1.41
C GLY A 343 -11.33 3.70 2.40
N GLN A 344 -12.49 3.07 2.62
CA GLN A 344 -12.58 1.92 3.53
C GLN A 344 -12.34 0.62 2.77
N LEU A 345 -11.06 0.31 2.53
CA LEU A 345 -10.62 -0.86 1.79
C LEU A 345 -10.35 -2.02 2.74
N TYR A 346 -10.70 -3.24 2.35
CA TYR A 346 -10.26 -4.47 3.01
C TYR A 346 -9.73 -5.46 1.99
N ILE A 347 -8.46 -5.83 2.12
CA ILE A 347 -7.78 -6.79 1.23
C ILE A 347 -7.29 -7.98 2.07
N PRO A 348 -8.01 -9.12 2.10
CA PRO A 348 -7.70 -10.24 2.99
C PRO A 348 -6.27 -10.78 2.86
N ALA A 349 -5.75 -10.84 1.63
CA ALA A 349 -4.41 -11.33 1.37
C ALA A 349 -3.33 -10.42 1.98
N VAL A 350 -3.52 -9.09 1.90
CA VAL A 350 -2.62 -8.11 2.50
C VAL A 350 -2.73 -8.17 4.01
N ASN A 351 -3.95 -8.24 4.54
CA ASN A 351 -4.20 -8.35 5.99
C ASN A 351 -3.49 -9.58 6.59
N LEU A 352 -3.61 -10.73 5.93
CA LEU A 352 -2.93 -11.95 6.35
C LEU A 352 -1.42 -11.82 6.26
N GLY A 353 -0.89 -11.24 5.17
CA GLY A 353 0.54 -11.01 4.99
C GLY A 353 1.13 -10.10 6.06
N LEU A 354 0.46 -8.98 6.37
CA LEU A 354 0.86 -8.05 7.43
C LEU A 354 0.80 -8.71 8.81
N TRP A 355 -0.26 -9.48 9.11
CA TRP A 355 -0.38 -10.20 10.38
C TRP A 355 0.75 -11.21 10.59
N LEU A 356 1.05 -12.02 9.56
CA LEU A 356 2.14 -13.00 9.61
C LEU A 356 3.50 -12.32 9.77
N ALA A 357 3.75 -11.24 9.02
CA ALA A 357 4.99 -10.47 9.13
C ALA A 357 5.14 -9.82 10.51
N ALA A 358 4.11 -9.14 11.02
CA ALA A 358 4.13 -8.53 12.36
C ALA A 358 4.35 -9.58 13.45
N SER A 359 3.64 -10.72 13.39
CA SER A 359 3.79 -11.82 14.35
C SER A 359 5.18 -12.43 14.30
N PHE A 360 5.74 -12.62 13.10
CA PHE A 360 7.11 -13.10 12.92
C PHE A 360 8.13 -12.15 13.54
N ILE A 361 7.99 -10.83 13.34
CA ILE A 361 8.87 -9.81 13.90
C ILE A 361 8.83 -9.84 15.44
N VAL A 362 7.64 -9.93 16.03
CA VAL A 362 7.48 -10.03 17.50
C VAL A 362 8.16 -11.28 18.04
N VAL A 363 7.96 -12.44 17.41
CA VAL A 363 8.58 -13.71 17.85
C VAL A 363 10.11 -13.70 17.67
N TYR A 364 10.59 -13.10 16.58
CA TYR A 364 12.01 -13.07 16.23
C TYR A 364 12.81 -12.13 17.14
N PHE A 365 12.34 -10.89 17.34
CA PHE A 365 13.08 -9.87 18.10
C PHE A 365 12.72 -9.84 19.59
N GLN A 366 11.52 -10.28 19.96
CA GLN A 366 10.98 -10.40 21.32
C GLN A 366 10.83 -9.10 22.13
N SER A 367 11.72 -8.11 21.97
CA SER A 367 11.72 -6.82 22.67
C SER A 367 11.72 -5.64 21.70
N SER A 368 11.06 -4.54 22.06
CA SER A 368 10.90 -3.37 21.19
C SER A 368 12.24 -2.70 20.85
N ALA A 369 13.19 -2.63 21.79
CA ALA A 369 14.52 -2.04 21.56
C ALA A 369 15.27 -2.70 20.39
N HIS A 370 15.17 -4.03 20.24
CA HIS A 370 15.77 -4.75 19.12
C HIS A 370 15.03 -4.50 17.80
N MET A 371 13.71 -4.33 17.85
CA MET A 371 12.89 -4.02 16.67
C MET A 371 13.13 -2.60 16.16
N GLU A 372 13.28 -1.62 17.06
CA GLU A 372 13.53 -0.21 16.74
C GLU A 372 14.80 0.00 15.93
N ALA A 373 15.86 -0.75 16.27
CA ALA A 373 17.12 -0.71 15.54
C ALA A 373 16.93 -1.08 14.05
N ALA A 374 15.94 -1.91 13.75
CA ALA A 374 15.60 -2.35 12.40
C ALA A 374 14.61 -1.41 11.68
N TYR A 375 13.69 -0.82 12.44
CA TYR A 375 12.55 -0.02 11.98
C TYR A 375 12.92 1.27 11.23
N GLY A 376 13.88 2.05 11.75
CA GLY A 376 14.22 3.37 11.19
C GLY A 376 14.75 3.33 9.74
N LEU A 377 15.35 2.21 9.31
CA LEU A 377 15.99 2.09 8.01
C LEU A 377 14.98 2.13 6.84
N ALA A 378 13.88 1.38 6.93
CA ALA A 378 12.92 1.29 5.82
C ALA A 378 12.16 2.59 5.60
N ILE A 379 11.66 3.21 6.68
CA ILE A 379 10.95 4.49 6.58
C ILE A 379 11.87 5.56 6.00
N THR A 380 13.15 5.61 6.38
CA THR A 380 14.10 6.59 5.83
C THR A 380 14.25 6.42 4.32
N VAL A 381 14.31 5.18 3.81
CA VAL A 381 14.33 4.91 2.37
C VAL A 381 13.07 5.45 1.71
N THR A 382 11.88 5.23 2.29
CA THR A 382 10.64 5.80 1.75
C THR A 382 10.65 7.32 1.73
N MET A 383 11.15 7.95 2.80
CA MET A 383 11.25 9.41 2.87
C MET A 383 12.18 9.97 1.77
N LEU A 384 13.33 9.34 1.54
CA LEU A 384 14.26 9.71 0.45
C LEU A 384 13.61 9.60 -0.93
N MET A 385 12.85 8.53 -1.18
CA MET A 385 12.12 8.35 -2.43
C MET A 385 11.02 9.42 -2.57
N THR A 386 10.31 9.73 -1.49
CA THR A 386 9.29 10.77 -1.46
C THR A 386 9.89 12.15 -1.72
N THR A 387 11.04 12.48 -1.12
CA THR A 387 11.79 13.73 -1.36
C THR A 387 12.20 13.85 -2.84
N THR A 388 12.61 12.75 -3.45
CA THR A 388 12.96 12.70 -4.88
C THR A 388 11.74 13.01 -5.75
N LEU A 389 10.60 12.33 -5.51
CA LEU A 389 9.36 12.55 -6.26
C LEU A 389 8.79 13.96 -6.02
N LEU A 390 8.85 14.46 -4.78
CA LEU A 390 8.35 15.79 -4.43
C LEU A 390 9.20 16.89 -5.06
N THR A 391 10.51 16.68 -5.20
CA THR A 391 11.40 17.60 -5.92
C THR A 391 10.96 17.76 -7.38
N VAL A 392 10.63 16.66 -8.07
CA VAL A 392 10.12 16.70 -9.44
C VAL A 392 8.73 17.35 -9.52
N TYR A 393 7.87 17.08 -8.53
CA TYR A 393 6.58 17.76 -8.44
C TYR A 393 6.76 19.28 -8.34
N LEU A 394 7.63 19.74 -7.42
CA LEU A 394 7.90 21.16 -7.20
C LEU A 394 8.59 21.82 -8.39
N SER A 395 9.48 21.12 -9.11
CA SER A 395 10.16 21.66 -10.30
C SER A 395 9.20 21.96 -11.45
N HIS A 396 8.07 21.25 -11.51
CA HIS A 396 7.05 21.42 -12.54
C HIS A 396 5.80 22.19 -12.05
N TYR A 397 5.78 22.62 -10.80
CA TYR A 397 4.72 23.47 -10.26
C TYR A 397 4.98 24.94 -10.64
N GLN A 398 4.14 25.49 -11.52
CA GLN A 398 4.34 26.79 -12.22
C GLN A 398 4.62 28.01 -11.30
N LYS A 399 4.41 27.90 -9.98
CA LYS A 399 4.58 29.01 -9.02
C LYS A 399 5.85 28.92 -8.16
N VAL A 400 6.63 27.84 -8.22
CA VAL A 400 7.81 27.66 -7.35
C VAL A 400 9.09 28.06 -8.09
N LYS A 401 9.90 28.94 -7.49
CA LYS A 401 11.19 29.35 -8.05
C LYS A 401 12.18 28.19 -8.04
N LYS A 402 12.95 27.99 -9.11
CA LYS A 402 13.98 26.92 -9.21
C LYS A 402 14.97 26.91 -8.04
N VAL A 403 15.33 28.09 -7.52
CA VAL A 403 16.20 28.23 -6.34
C VAL A 403 15.58 27.58 -5.10
N LEU A 404 14.27 27.76 -4.87
CA LEU A 404 13.57 27.13 -3.74
C LEU A 404 13.49 25.61 -3.92
N VAL A 405 13.35 25.11 -5.15
CA VAL A 405 13.38 23.66 -5.44
C VAL A 405 14.77 23.08 -5.15
N GLY A 406 15.84 23.75 -5.60
CA GLY A 406 17.21 23.34 -5.31
C GLY A 406 17.53 23.36 -3.81
N LEU A 407 17.05 24.39 -3.08
CA LEU A 407 17.17 24.47 -1.63
C LEU A 407 16.42 23.32 -0.93
N PHE A 408 15.16 23.09 -1.31
CA PHE A 408 14.36 21.98 -0.79
C PHE A 408 15.08 20.65 -0.97
N PHE A 409 15.50 20.35 -2.20
CA PHE A 409 16.18 19.09 -2.52
C PHE A 409 17.45 18.94 -1.68
N THR A 410 18.31 19.96 -1.65
CA THR A 410 19.59 19.91 -0.94
C THR A 410 19.41 19.72 0.56
N VAL A 411 18.48 20.45 1.18
CA VAL A 411 18.25 20.37 2.64
C VAL A 411 17.69 19.00 3.02
N PHE A 412 16.64 18.53 2.35
CA PHE A 412 15.99 17.29 2.75
C PHE A 412 16.79 16.05 2.36
N ILE A 413 17.45 16.02 1.19
CA ILE A 413 18.33 14.90 0.84
C ILE A 413 19.53 14.81 1.79
N PHE A 414 20.03 15.95 2.28
CA PHE A 414 21.12 15.97 3.25
C PHE A 414 20.67 15.42 4.62
N ILE A 415 19.55 15.94 5.16
CA ILE A 415 19.02 15.49 6.46
C ILE A 415 18.66 13.99 6.42
N GLU A 416 17.91 13.57 5.40
CA GLU A 416 17.48 12.18 5.26
C GLU A 416 18.66 11.27 4.92
N GLY A 417 19.65 11.76 4.16
CA GLY A 417 20.90 11.05 3.91
C GLY A 417 21.70 10.80 5.18
N LEU A 418 21.75 11.77 6.11
CA LEU A 418 22.34 11.59 7.43
C LEU A 418 21.58 10.56 8.27
N PHE A 419 20.23 10.62 8.27
CA PHE A 419 19.41 9.61 8.95
C PHE A 419 19.60 8.21 8.36
N PHE A 420 19.73 8.12 7.05
CA PHE A 420 19.97 6.86 6.35
C PHE A 420 21.34 6.29 6.73
N ALA A 421 22.39 7.11 6.69
CA ALA A 421 23.74 6.71 7.07
C ALA A 421 23.80 6.26 8.55
N ALA A 422 23.15 7.01 9.46
CA ALA A 422 23.08 6.67 10.87
C ALA A 422 22.31 5.36 11.13
N SER A 423 21.23 5.13 10.39
CA SER A 423 20.41 3.91 10.51
C SER A 423 21.04 2.70 9.84
N ALA A 424 21.85 2.89 8.79
CA ALA A 424 22.49 1.81 8.05
C ALA A 424 23.46 0.99 8.90
N VAL A 425 24.08 1.56 9.94
CA VAL A 425 24.97 0.79 10.84
C VAL A 425 24.19 -0.16 11.76
N LYS A 426 22.91 0.13 12.02
CA LYS A 426 22.01 -0.80 12.71
C LYS A 426 21.52 -1.95 11.81
N PHE A 427 21.91 -1.99 10.53
CA PHE A 427 21.55 -3.06 9.59
C PHE A 427 21.92 -4.45 10.10
N MET A 428 23.12 -4.62 10.65
CA MET A 428 23.59 -5.91 11.18
C MET A 428 22.91 -6.30 12.50
N HIS A 429 22.25 -5.36 13.18
CA HIS A 429 21.58 -5.56 14.47
C HIS A 429 20.06 -5.76 14.33
N GLY A 430 19.58 -6.09 13.13
CA GLY A 430 18.17 -6.41 12.87
C GLY A 430 17.57 -5.75 11.64
N GLY A 431 18.14 -4.63 11.17
CA GLY A 431 17.63 -3.88 10.01
C GLY A 431 17.52 -4.69 8.71
N TYR A 432 18.35 -5.72 8.56
CA TYR A 432 18.28 -6.61 7.40
C TYR A 432 16.93 -7.33 7.24
N VAL A 433 16.22 -7.62 8.34
CA VAL A 433 14.91 -8.32 8.29
C VAL A 433 13.89 -7.47 7.51
N VAL A 434 13.86 -6.17 7.81
CA VAL A 434 12.95 -5.22 7.16
C VAL A 434 13.31 -5.02 5.70
N VAL A 435 14.61 -4.92 5.40
CA VAL A 435 15.10 -4.81 4.03
C VAL A 435 14.77 -6.05 3.22
N ILE A 436 14.81 -7.26 3.81
CA ILE A 436 14.39 -8.49 3.14
C ILE A 436 12.89 -8.44 2.81
N ILE A 437 12.04 -8.01 3.75
CA ILE A 437 10.59 -7.86 3.51
C ILE A 437 10.33 -6.85 2.38
N ALA A 438 10.93 -5.66 2.46
CA ALA A 438 10.82 -4.65 1.42
C ALA A 438 11.36 -5.15 0.07
N ALA A 439 12.48 -5.89 0.04
CA ALA A 439 13.06 -6.46 -1.17
C ALA A 439 12.16 -7.54 -1.80
N MET A 440 11.47 -8.36 -0.99
CA MET A 440 10.48 -9.32 -1.51
C MET A 440 9.29 -8.61 -2.16
N ILE A 441 8.77 -7.55 -1.54
CA ILE A 441 7.68 -6.74 -2.09
C ILE A 441 8.14 -6.05 -3.39
N LEU A 442 9.33 -5.43 -3.37
CA LEU A 442 9.94 -4.78 -4.53
C LEU A 442 10.20 -5.76 -5.66
N PHE A 443 10.62 -6.99 -5.36
CA PHE A 443 10.81 -8.05 -6.34
C PHE A 443 9.49 -8.39 -7.05
N VAL A 444 8.40 -8.57 -6.30
CA VAL A 444 7.07 -8.77 -6.89
C VAL A 444 6.70 -7.56 -7.78
N MET A 445 6.90 -6.34 -7.29
CA MET A 445 6.61 -5.13 -8.07
C MET A 445 7.42 -5.05 -9.37
N ALA A 446 8.72 -5.34 -9.31
CA ALA A 446 9.61 -5.33 -10.47
C ALA A 446 9.23 -6.39 -11.50
N ILE A 447 8.87 -7.61 -11.06
CA ILE A 447 8.38 -8.68 -11.93
C ILE A 447 7.08 -8.26 -12.63
N TRP A 448 6.14 -7.65 -11.91
CA TRP A 448 4.88 -7.17 -12.49
C TRP A 448 5.10 -6.04 -13.50
N HIS A 449 5.91 -5.04 -13.12
CA HIS A 449 6.24 -3.91 -13.97
C HIS A 449 6.94 -4.35 -15.26
N LYS A 450 7.98 -5.20 -15.15
CA LYS A 450 8.72 -5.71 -16.30
C LYS A 450 7.87 -6.64 -17.15
N SER A 451 7.04 -7.48 -16.54
CA SER A 451 6.13 -8.33 -17.29
C SER A 451 5.08 -7.53 -18.06
N ASP A 452 4.52 -6.45 -17.52
CA ASP A 452 3.57 -5.62 -18.28
C ASP A 452 4.26 -4.97 -19.48
N GLN A 453 5.48 -4.45 -19.33
CA GLN A 453 6.28 -3.93 -20.45
C GLN A 453 6.55 -5.00 -21.51
N LEU A 454 6.94 -6.19 -21.07
CA LEU A 454 7.29 -7.31 -21.93
C LEU A 454 6.08 -7.85 -22.68
N PHE A 455 4.94 -7.90 -22.00
CA PHE A 455 3.66 -8.23 -22.59
C PHE A 455 3.33 -7.26 -23.73
N TYR A 456 3.47 -5.94 -23.55
CA TYR A 456 3.25 -4.96 -24.63
C TYR A 456 4.27 -5.08 -25.79
N LYS A 457 5.50 -5.53 -25.52
CA LYS A 457 6.50 -5.76 -26.58
C LYS A 457 6.11 -6.92 -27.51
N TYR A 458 5.43 -7.92 -26.97
CA TYR A 458 5.06 -9.14 -27.70
C TYR A 458 3.59 -9.21 -28.10
N LEU A 459 2.74 -8.32 -27.56
CA LEU A 459 1.34 -8.27 -27.93
C LEU A 459 1.20 -7.76 -29.35
N ASN A 460 0.57 -8.57 -30.20
CA ASN A 460 0.05 -8.12 -31.47
C ASN A 460 -1.40 -7.72 -31.24
N SER A 461 -1.72 -6.43 -31.38
CA SER A 461 -3.12 -5.99 -31.49
C SER A 461 -3.61 -6.20 -32.91
N SER A 462 -4.90 -6.44 -33.08
CA SER A 462 -5.52 -6.57 -34.39
C SER A 462 -6.82 -5.77 -34.43
N ASN A 463 -7.12 -5.17 -35.58
CA ASN A 463 -8.35 -4.42 -35.76
C ASN A 463 -9.48 -5.40 -36.13
N LEU A 464 -10.58 -5.36 -35.38
CA LEU A 464 -11.76 -6.20 -35.64
C LEU A 464 -12.36 -5.99 -37.03
N ASN A 465 -12.25 -4.77 -37.58
CA ASN A 465 -12.77 -4.45 -38.90
C ASN A 465 -12.19 -5.35 -40.00
N ASP A 466 -10.91 -5.71 -39.88
CA ASP A 466 -10.19 -6.53 -40.85
C ASP A 466 -10.74 -7.97 -40.92
N TYR A 467 -11.43 -8.43 -39.87
CA TYR A 467 -11.93 -9.81 -39.73
C TYR A 467 -13.45 -9.93 -39.77
N LYS A 468 -14.19 -8.83 -39.96
CA LYS A 468 -15.66 -8.83 -39.98
C LYS A 468 -16.24 -9.82 -40.98
N GLU A 469 -15.73 -9.83 -42.21
CA GLU A 469 -16.21 -10.71 -43.27
C GLU A 469 -15.95 -12.19 -42.94
N GLN A 470 -14.78 -12.51 -42.37
CA GLN A 470 -14.44 -13.87 -42.00
C GLN A 470 -15.31 -14.37 -40.84
N MET A 471 -15.58 -13.51 -39.86
CA MET A 471 -16.48 -13.83 -38.75
C MET A 471 -17.94 -13.99 -39.20
N ASP A 472 -18.40 -13.18 -40.17
CA ASP A 472 -19.74 -13.32 -40.77
C ASP A 472 -19.88 -14.62 -41.58
N LYS A 473 -18.84 -14.99 -42.35
CA LYS A 473 -18.76 -16.29 -43.02
C LYS A 473 -18.86 -17.43 -41.99
N LEU A 474 -18.05 -17.41 -40.94
CA LEU A 474 -18.08 -18.43 -39.88
C LEU A 474 -19.45 -18.51 -39.19
N ARG A 475 -20.10 -17.38 -38.92
CA ARG A 475 -21.46 -17.32 -38.33
C ARG A 475 -22.49 -18.05 -39.20
N LYS A 476 -22.38 -17.92 -40.51
CA LYS A 476 -23.33 -18.48 -41.50
C LYS A 476 -22.94 -19.88 -41.99
N ASP A 477 -21.73 -20.33 -41.70
CA ASP A 477 -21.21 -21.62 -42.15
C ASP A 477 -21.96 -22.79 -41.52
N GLU A 478 -22.64 -23.60 -42.33
CA GLU A 478 -23.44 -24.75 -41.87
C GLU A 478 -22.60 -25.98 -41.50
N THR A 479 -21.32 -26.02 -41.87
CA THR A 479 -20.42 -27.15 -41.58
C THR A 479 -19.96 -27.19 -40.12
N TYR A 480 -19.97 -26.05 -39.44
CA TYR A 480 -19.66 -25.94 -38.02
C TYR A 480 -20.95 -25.91 -37.19
N ASP A 481 -20.97 -26.71 -36.13
CA ASP A 481 -22.00 -26.62 -35.10
C ASP A 481 -21.96 -25.25 -34.43
N LEU A 482 -23.14 -24.73 -34.06
CA LEU A 482 -23.22 -23.52 -33.26
C LEU A 482 -22.54 -23.78 -31.91
N TYR A 483 -21.45 -23.06 -31.65
CA TYR A 483 -20.75 -23.17 -30.38
C TYR A 483 -21.68 -22.70 -29.26
N HIS A 484 -22.17 -21.46 -29.32
CA HIS A 484 -23.19 -20.86 -28.44
C HIS A 484 -23.88 -19.67 -29.13
N THR A 485 -25.05 -19.23 -28.66
CA THR A 485 -25.69 -18.00 -29.17
C THR A 485 -24.81 -16.79 -28.94
N ASN A 486 -24.36 -16.58 -27.70
CA ASN A 486 -23.50 -15.46 -27.32
C ASN A 486 -22.14 -15.98 -26.83
N VAL A 487 -21.08 -15.66 -27.57
CA VAL A 487 -19.70 -15.96 -27.16
C VAL A 487 -19.06 -14.69 -26.63
N VAL A 488 -18.63 -14.73 -25.37
CA VAL A 488 -18.17 -13.54 -24.64
C VAL A 488 -16.68 -13.64 -24.30
N TYR A 489 -15.90 -12.71 -24.81
CA TYR A 489 -14.50 -12.49 -24.43
C TYR A 489 -14.40 -11.32 -23.46
N LEU A 490 -13.83 -11.58 -22.28
CA LEU A 490 -13.49 -10.55 -21.32
C LEU A 490 -12.09 -10.04 -21.61
N THR A 491 -11.96 -8.77 -21.99
CA THR A 491 -10.68 -8.15 -22.32
C THR A 491 -10.43 -6.90 -21.49
N ALA A 492 -9.23 -6.81 -20.93
CA ALA A 492 -8.78 -5.58 -20.27
C ALA A 492 -8.24 -4.54 -21.26
N LYS A 493 -7.99 -4.93 -22.51
CA LYS A 493 -7.35 -4.14 -23.55
C LYS A 493 -8.24 -4.15 -24.80
N MET A 494 -9.26 -3.31 -24.72
CA MET A 494 -10.09 -2.92 -25.85
C MET A 494 -10.00 -1.40 -25.97
N ASP A 495 -9.60 -0.94 -27.15
CA ASP A 495 -9.59 0.48 -27.52
C ASP A 495 -10.29 0.62 -28.87
N LYS A 496 -11.57 1.00 -28.80
CA LYS A 496 -12.50 1.02 -29.94
C LYS A 496 -12.51 -0.35 -30.65
N GLU A 497 -11.96 -0.40 -31.84
CA GLU A 497 -11.95 -1.55 -32.76
C GLU A 497 -10.77 -2.51 -32.52
N TRP A 498 -9.79 -2.09 -31.71
CA TRP A 498 -8.58 -2.85 -31.45
C TRP A 498 -8.76 -3.79 -30.27
N ILE A 499 -8.51 -5.07 -30.52
CA ILE A 499 -8.52 -6.13 -29.51
C ILE A 499 -7.21 -6.92 -29.54
N ASP A 500 -7.03 -7.76 -28.52
CA ASP A 500 -5.94 -8.72 -28.48
C ASP A 500 -6.05 -9.74 -29.62
N ARG A 501 -4.98 -9.92 -30.41
CA ARG A 501 -4.95 -10.92 -31.50
C ARG A 501 -5.18 -12.34 -30.97
N SER A 502 -4.84 -12.61 -29.71
CA SER A 502 -5.09 -13.90 -29.08
C SER A 502 -6.58 -14.28 -29.04
N ILE A 503 -7.47 -13.27 -29.04
CA ILE A 503 -8.92 -13.47 -29.15
C ILE A 503 -9.30 -13.94 -30.55
N LEU A 504 -8.76 -13.31 -31.60
CA LEU A 504 -9.02 -13.73 -32.98
C LEU A 504 -8.44 -15.12 -33.26
N TYR A 505 -7.23 -15.40 -32.79
CA TYR A 505 -6.63 -16.75 -32.82
C TYR A 505 -7.54 -17.80 -32.15
N SER A 506 -8.12 -17.46 -31.01
CA SER A 506 -9.11 -18.32 -30.34
C SER A 506 -10.37 -18.54 -31.19
N ILE A 507 -10.89 -17.51 -31.85
CA ILE A 507 -12.13 -17.60 -32.65
C ILE A 507 -11.91 -18.36 -33.96
N LEU A 508 -10.80 -18.11 -34.66
CA LEU A 508 -10.59 -18.50 -36.06
C LEU A 508 -9.58 -19.62 -36.25
N ASP A 509 -8.48 -19.66 -35.49
CA ASP A 509 -7.32 -20.53 -35.77
C ASP A 509 -7.25 -21.78 -34.89
N LYS A 510 -7.95 -21.79 -33.76
CA LYS A 510 -8.16 -23.01 -32.96
C LYS A 510 -9.28 -23.85 -33.59
N ARG A 511 -10.15 -24.45 -32.77
CA ARG A 511 -11.46 -24.90 -33.25
C ARG A 511 -12.31 -23.67 -33.51
N PRO A 512 -12.74 -23.40 -34.76
CA PRO A 512 -13.54 -22.22 -35.08
C PRO A 512 -14.79 -22.15 -34.21
N LYS A 513 -15.03 -20.99 -33.59
CA LYS A 513 -16.09 -20.81 -32.59
C LYS A 513 -17.31 -20.12 -33.19
N LYS A 514 -18.07 -20.83 -34.01
CA LYS A 514 -19.30 -20.29 -34.61
C LYS A 514 -20.28 -19.81 -33.54
N ALA A 515 -20.64 -18.54 -33.59
CA ALA A 515 -21.63 -17.93 -32.70
C ALA A 515 -22.61 -17.07 -33.50
N LYS A 516 -23.82 -16.86 -32.95
CA LYS A 516 -24.75 -15.87 -33.50
C LYS A 516 -24.27 -14.45 -33.21
N VAL A 517 -23.69 -14.22 -32.03
CA VAL A 517 -23.17 -12.92 -31.59
C VAL A 517 -21.85 -13.11 -30.81
N TYR A 518 -20.84 -12.33 -31.17
CA TYR A 518 -19.54 -12.24 -30.49
C TYR A 518 -19.47 -10.96 -29.66
N TRP A 519 -19.17 -11.11 -28.38
CA TRP A 519 -19.12 -10.03 -27.40
C TRP A 519 -17.69 -9.80 -26.91
N PHE A 520 -17.24 -8.56 -26.97
CA PHE A 520 -15.96 -8.11 -26.44
C PHE A 520 -16.23 -7.14 -25.29
N VAL A 521 -15.94 -7.56 -24.06
CA VAL A 521 -16.40 -6.85 -22.86
C VAL A 521 -15.21 -6.37 -22.05
N LYS A 522 -15.14 -5.05 -21.86
CA LYS A 522 -14.19 -4.37 -20.98
C LYS A 522 -14.91 -3.82 -19.76
N VAL A 523 -14.37 -4.08 -18.59
CA VAL A 523 -14.91 -3.59 -17.31
C VAL A 523 -14.00 -2.49 -16.79
N ASN A 524 -14.54 -1.28 -16.68
CA ASN A 524 -13.92 -0.11 -16.08
C ASN A 524 -14.55 0.11 -14.70
N VAL A 525 -13.72 0.22 -13.66
CA VAL A 525 -14.19 0.56 -12.32
C VAL A 525 -14.18 2.08 -12.17
N THR A 526 -15.30 2.67 -11.76
CA THR A 526 -15.44 4.12 -11.55
C THR A 526 -15.24 4.49 -10.09
N ASP A 527 -14.94 5.78 -9.84
CA ASP A 527 -14.76 6.34 -8.50
C ASP A 527 -16.10 6.55 -7.76
N GLU A 528 -17.21 6.57 -8.48
CA GLU A 528 -18.56 6.69 -7.93
C GLU A 528 -19.08 5.31 -7.47
N PRO A 529 -19.65 5.17 -6.26
CA PRO A 529 -19.88 3.87 -5.62
C PRO A 529 -20.84 2.95 -6.38
N TYR A 530 -21.91 3.51 -6.91
CA TYR A 530 -23.03 2.75 -7.47
C TYR A 530 -23.22 2.97 -8.99
N THR A 531 -22.21 3.50 -9.69
CA THR A 531 -22.29 3.65 -11.16
C THR A 531 -22.59 2.30 -11.82
N SER A 532 -23.52 2.29 -12.77
CA SER A 532 -23.85 1.10 -13.53
C SER A 532 -24.23 1.52 -14.94
N GLU A 533 -23.22 1.98 -15.68
CA GLU A 533 -23.37 2.51 -17.02
C GLU A 533 -22.65 1.60 -18.02
N TYR A 534 -23.08 1.67 -19.29
CA TYR A 534 -22.42 0.93 -20.35
C TYR A 534 -22.42 1.73 -21.65
N GLU A 535 -21.38 1.53 -22.45
CA GLU A 535 -21.24 2.03 -23.80
C GLU A 535 -21.09 0.83 -24.74
N VAL A 536 -21.82 0.85 -25.87
CA VAL A 536 -21.83 -0.26 -26.84
C VAL A 536 -21.54 0.27 -28.25
N ASP A 537 -20.52 -0.31 -28.87
CA ASP A 537 -20.22 -0.18 -30.29
C ASP A 537 -20.44 -1.52 -31.00
N MET A 538 -21.21 -1.51 -32.09
CA MET A 538 -21.54 -2.70 -32.89
C MET A 538 -20.70 -2.81 -34.17
N LEU A 539 -19.80 -1.84 -34.39
CA LEU A 539 -18.97 -1.72 -35.59
C LEU A 539 -19.77 -1.81 -36.91
N GLY A 540 -20.99 -1.29 -36.92
CA GLY A 540 -21.88 -1.36 -38.10
C GLY A 540 -22.40 -2.77 -38.43
N THR A 541 -22.34 -3.71 -37.49
CA THR A 541 -22.84 -5.09 -37.63
C THR A 541 -23.99 -5.38 -36.66
N ASP A 542 -24.65 -6.54 -36.80
CA ASP A 542 -25.66 -7.06 -35.87
C ASP A 542 -25.14 -8.26 -35.03
N PHE A 543 -23.83 -8.55 -35.08
CA PHE A 543 -23.26 -9.76 -34.49
C PHE A 543 -21.90 -9.56 -33.81
N ILE A 544 -21.25 -8.40 -33.96
CA ILE A 544 -20.06 -8.03 -33.18
C ILE A 544 -20.47 -6.93 -32.21
N VAL A 545 -20.26 -7.15 -30.92
CA VAL A 545 -20.66 -6.21 -29.86
C VAL A 545 -19.48 -5.91 -28.96
N CYS A 546 -18.99 -4.67 -29.00
CA CYS A 546 -17.96 -4.16 -28.11
C CYS A 546 -18.64 -3.39 -26.97
N VAL A 547 -18.44 -3.83 -25.73
CA VAL A 547 -19.08 -3.27 -24.53
C VAL A 547 -18.03 -2.72 -23.57
N ASN A 548 -18.10 -1.43 -23.27
CA ASN A 548 -17.43 -0.84 -22.12
C ASN A 548 -18.43 -0.74 -20.95
N LEU A 549 -18.24 -1.55 -19.92
CA LEU A 549 -19.00 -1.49 -18.67
C LEU A 549 -18.29 -0.52 -17.70
N TYR A 550 -19.01 0.47 -17.19
CA TYR A 550 -18.55 1.39 -16.15
C TYR A 550 -19.29 1.04 -14.86
N LEU A 551 -18.61 0.33 -13.97
CA LEU A 551 -19.16 -0.17 -12.72
C LEU A 551 -18.53 0.55 -11.54
N GLY A 552 -19.37 1.05 -10.63
CA GLY A 552 -18.92 1.63 -9.37
C GLY A 552 -18.24 0.60 -8.48
N PHE A 553 -17.40 1.05 -7.57
CA PHE A 553 -16.58 0.17 -6.73
C PHE A 553 -17.39 -0.70 -5.74
N HIS A 554 -18.65 -0.33 -5.41
CA HIS A 554 -19.58 -1.19 -4.67
C HIS A 554 -20.36 -2.16 -5.55
N MET A 555 -20.38 -1.93 -6.86
CA MET A 555 -21.12 -2.79 -7.78
C MET A 555 -20.41 -4.13 -7.91
N ARG A 556 -21.15 -5.20 -7.62
CA ARG A 556 -20.65 -6.56 -7.85
C ARG A 556 -20.37 -6.73 -9.34
N GLN A 557 -19.21 -7.27 -9.68
CA GLN A 557 -18.82 -7.58 -11.06
C GLN A 557 -19.49 -8.87 -11.57
N GLU A 558 -20.80 -8.99 -11.39
CA GLU A 558 -21.63 -10.08 -11.91
C GLU A 558 -21.90 -9.87 -13.41
N ILE A 559 -20.85 -9.98 -14.23
CA ILE A 559 -20.89 -9.69 -15.68
C ILE A 559 -22.06 -10.36 -16.42
N PRO A 560 -22.43 -11.62 -16.14
CA PRO A 560 -23.57 -12.26 -16.81
C PRO A 560 -24.90 -11.52 -16.59
N ARG A 561 -25.08 -10.86 -15.45
CA ARG A 561 -26.29 -10.09 -15.14
C ARG A 561 -26.38 -8.85 -16.02
N TYR A 562 -25.30 -8.06 -16.08
CA TYR A 562 -25.26 -6.85 -16.90
C TYR A 562 -25.42 -7.18 -18.39
N LEU A 563 -24.76 -8.23 -18.88
CA LEU A 563 -24.88 -8.63 -20.28
C LEU A 563 -26.30 -9.02 -20.66
N ARG A 564 -27.04 -9.74 -19.82
CA ARG A 564 -28.45 -10.08 -20.09
C ARG A 564 -29.32 -8.82 -20.23
N THR A 565 -29.08 -7.79 -19.43
CA THR A 565 -29.76 -6.50 -19.55
C THR A 565 -29.37 -5.81 -20.86
N ILE A 566 -28.08 -5.77 -21.20
CA ILE A 566 -27.59 -5.14 -22.43
C ILE A 566 -28.15 -5.82 -23.68
N VAL A 567 -28.18 -7.16 -23.71
CA VAL A 567 -28.73 -7.93 -24.84
C VAL A 567 -30.22 -7.61 -25.01
N THR A 568 -30.99 -7.58 -23.92
CA THR A 568 -32.42 -7.22 -23.95
C THR A 568 -32.62 -5.83 -24.54
N ASN A 569 -31.89 -4.82 -24.04
CA ASN A 569 -32.01 -3.43 -24.52
C ASN A 569 -31.64 -3.32 -26.01
N LEU A 570 -30.59 -4.02 -26.45
CA LEU A 570 -30.17 -4.00 -27.85
C LEU A 570 -31.19 -4.69 -28.77
N MET A 571 -31.81 -5.80 -28.33
CA MET A 571 -32.90 -6.45 -29.07
C MET A 571 -34.16 -5.58 -29.16
N GLU A 572 -34.53 -4.90 -28.08
CA GLU A 572 -35.68 -3.98 -28.04
C GLU A 572 -35.47 -2.75 -28.94
N SER A 573 -34.22 -2.26 -29.03
CA SER A 573 -33.85 -1.17 -29.94
C SER A 573 -33.71 -1.59 -31.41
N GLY A 574 -33.85 -2.89 -31.73
CA GLY A 574 -33.65 -3.44 -33.08
C GLY A 574 -32.18 -3.52 -33.54
N ARG A 575 -31.21 -3.21 -32.67
CA ARG A 575 -29.77 -3.30 -32.95
C ARG A 575 -29.23 -4.74 -32.93
N LEU A 576 -29.93 -5.64 -32.26
CA LEU A 576 -29.62 -7.08 -32.23
C LEU A 576 -30.84 -7.91 -32.66
N PRO A 577 -30.64 -9.01 -33.41
CA PRO A 577 -31.73 -9.93 -33.73
C PRO A 577 -32.21 -10.68 -32.48
N GLN A 578 -33.48 -11.11 -32.50
CA GLN A 578 -34.08 -11.87 -31.41
C GLN A 578 -33.39 -13.23 -31.20
N GLN A 579 -33.18 -13.60 -29.94
CA GLN A 579 -32.47 -14.82 -29.54
C GLN A 579 -33.40 -15.83 -28.89
N ASN A 580 -34.42 -16.27 -29.62
CA ASN A 580 -35.42 -17.21 -29.10
C ASN A 580 -34.78 -18.53 -28.66
N GLN A 581 -35.07 -18.93 -27.42
CA GLN A 581 -34.59 -20.20 -26.87
C GLN A 581 -35.76 -21.19 -26.74
N THR A 582 -35.74 -22.24 -27.56
CA THR A 582 -36.80 -23.26 -27.61
C THR A 582 -36.89 -24.08 -26.32
N TYR A 583 -35.76 -24.44 -25.72
CA TYR A 583 -35.69 -25.25 -24.51
C TYR A 583 -35.25 -24.39 -23.32
N SER A 584 -36.19 -24.09 -22.42
CA SER A 584 -35.96 -23.27 -21.24
C SER A 584 -36.98 -23.62 -20.14
N ILE A 585 -36.53 -23.67 -18.88
CA ILE A 585 -37.42 -23.79 -17.70
C ILE A 585 -38.23 -22.50 -17.44
N THR A 586 -37.87 -21.41 -18.12
CA THR A 586 -38.61 -20.14 -18.09
C THR A 586 -39.27 -19.96 -19.46
N PRO A 587 -40.60 -20.12 -19.56
CA PRO A 587 -41.33 -19.92 -20.81
C PRO A 587 -41.11 -18.51 -21.37
N GLY A 588 -40.95 -18.39 -22.69
CA GLY A 588 -40.80 -17.09 -23.36
C GLY A 588 -39.44 -16.41 -23.14
N ARG A 589 -38.38 -17.16 -22.79
CA ARG A 589 -37.02 -16.63 -22.64
C ARG A 589 -36.51 -16.04 -23.96
N LYS A 590 -36.24 -14.73 -23.96
CA LYS A 590 -35.83 -13.95 -25.14
C LYS A 590 -34.32 -13.88 -25.38
N VAL A 591 -33.52 -14.07 -24.33
CA VAL A 591 -32.05 -14.00 -24.39
C VAL A 591 -31.48 -15.41 -24.45
N GLY A 592 -30.63 -15.65 -25.45
CA GLY A 592 -29.99 -16.95 -25.65
C GLY A 592 -28.96 -17.30 -24.58
N ASP A 593 -28.30 -18.43 -24.79
CA ASP A 593 -27.22 -18.93 -23.95
C ASP A 593 -25.93 -18.10 -24.11
N PHE A 594 -25.07 -18.16 -23.09
CA PHE A 594 -23.79 -17.46 -23.04
C PHE A 594 -22.68 -18.44 -22.74
N ARG A 595 -21.57 -18.33 -23.48
CA ARG A 595 -20.30 -18.95 -23.13
C ARG A 595 -19.24 -17.89 -22.94
N PHE A 596 -18.65 -17.86 -21.75
CA PHE A 596 -17.57 -16.94 -21.41
C PHE A 596 -16.23 -17.61 -21.69
N ILE A 597 -15.36 -16.94 -22.45
CA ILE A 597 -14.03 -17.44 -22.77
C ILE A 597 -13.01 -16.56 -22.04
N ILE A 598 -12.22 -17.19 -21.19
CA ILE A 598 -11.09 -16.58 -20.49
C ILE A 598 -9.82 -17.07 -21.15
N LEU A 599 -9.07 -16.15 -21.75
CA LEU A 599 -7.78 -16.46 -22.36
C LEU A 599 -6.69 -16.39 -21.30
N GLU A 600 -5.96 -17.49 -21.15
CA GLU A 600 -4.72 -17.57 -20.40
C GLU A 600 -3.54 -17.58 -21.36
N GLU A 601 -2.90 -16.44 -21.49
CA GLU A 601 -1.73 -16.33 -22.36
C GLU A 601 -0.52 -16.98 -21.71
N LYS A 602 0.05 -17.98 -22.37
CA LYS A 602 1.23 -18.71 -21.92
C LYS A 602 2.36 -18.60 -22.94
N LEU A 603 3.57 -18.78 -22.45
CA LEU A 603 4.76 -18.76 -23.29
C LEU A 603 4.95 -20.08 -24.00
N ILE A 604 4.69 -20.07 -25.30
CA ILE A 604 5.10 -21.13 -26.23
C ILE A 604 6.47 -20.67 -26.77
N ASN A 605 7.52 -21.48 -26.59
CA ASN A 605 8.92 -21.20 -26.98
C ASN A 605 9.76 -20.24 -26.11
N ALA A 606 9.71 -20.42 -24.79
CA ALA A 606 10.59 -19.72 -23.85
C ALA A 606 12.11 -19.83 -24.16
N ARG A 607 12.56 -20.85 -24.93
CA ARG A 607 13.98 -21.01 -25.31
C ARG A 607 14.50 -19.93 -26.28
N GLN A 608 13.62 -19.29 -27.05
CA GLN A 608 14.02 -18.28 -28.04
C GLN A 608 14.01 -16.86 -27.46
N MET A 609 13.51 -16.69 -26.24
CA MET A 609 13.51 -15.40 -25.55
C MET A 609 14.82 -15.17 -24.80
N PRO A 610 15.25 -13.91 -24.64
CA PRO A 610 16.33 -13.57 -23.72
C PRO A 610 16.08 -14.17 -22.33
N GLY A 611 17.13 -14.74 -21.72
CA GLY A 611 17.01 -15.47 -20.44
C GLY A 611 16.33 -14.67 -19.32
N PHE A 612 16.59 -13.36 -19.25
CA PHE A 612 15.95 -12.46 -18.29
C PHE A 612 14.45 -12.26 -18.55
N GLU A 613 14.05 -12.07 -19.82
CA GLU A 613 12.64 -11.91 -20.20
C GLU A 613 11.83 -13.17 -19.85
N ARG A 614 12.42 -14.34 -20.14
CA ARG A 614 11.86 -15.64 -19.73
C ARG A 614 11.70 -15.75 -18.23
N PHE A 615 12.75 -15.43 -17.47
CA PHE A 615 12.73 -15.50 -16.01
C PHE A 615 11.59 -14.65 -15.44
N VAL A 616 11.43 -13.40 -15.91
CA VAL A 616 10.38 -12.48 -15.46
C VAL A 616 8.98 -13.08 -15.67
N LEU A 617 8.70 -13.60 -16.87
CA LEU A 617 7.36 -14.12 -17.18
C LEU A 617 7.06 -15.44 -16.47
N GLN A 618 8.03 -16.35 -16.38
CA GLN A 618 7.88 -17.61 -15.64
C GLN A 618 7.66 -17.36 -14.15
N THR A 619 8.39 -16.40 -13.57
CA THR A 619 8.21 -16.01 -12.17
C THR A 619 6.81 -15.46 -11.93
N LYS A 620 6.32 -14.56 -12.80
CA LYS A 620 4.94 -14.05 -12.70
C LYS A 620 3.91 -15.16 -12.78
N GLU A 621 4.09 -16.14 -13.66
CA GLU A 621 3.19 -17.29 -13.78
C GLU A 621 3.19 -18.14 -12.50
N GLN A 622 4.35 -18.42 -11.92
CA GLN A 622 4.46 -19.15 -10.64
C GLN A 622 3.75 -18.41 -9.51
N ILE A 623 3.95 -17.10 -9.37
CA ILE A 623 3.27 -16.30 -8.34
C ILE A 623 1.76 -16.29 -8.59
N LYS A 624 1.32 -16.22 -9.86
CA LYS A 624 -0.12 -16.26 -10.21
C LYS A 624 -0.80 -17.56 -9.80
N LYS A 625 -0.12 -18.71 -9.78
CA LYS A 625 -0.69 -19.99 -9.32
C LYS A 625 -1.14 -19.96 -7.86
N ILE A 626 -0.56 -19.07 -7.06
CA ILE A 626 -0.89 -18.87 -5.64
C ILE A 626 -2.03 -17.84 -5.50
N THR A 627 -2.32 -17.06 -6.53
CA THR A 627 -3.40 -16.04 -6.55
C THR A 627 -4.73 -16.60 -7.10
N ALA A 628 -5.86 -15.99 -6.72
CA ALA A 628 -7.19 -16.48 -7.11
C ALA A 628 -7.43 -16.48 -8.64
N SER A 629 -8.20 -17.46 -9.14
CA SER A 629 -8.51 -17.64 -10.57
C SER A 629 -9.42 -16.52 -11.13
N PRO A 630 -9.18 -16.02 -12.36
CA PRO A 630 -9.97 -14.95 -12.99
C PRO A 630 -11.49 -15.19 -13.06
N ALA A 631 -11.93 -16.44 -13.22
CA ALA A 631 -13.36 -16.79 -13.31
C ALA A 631 -14.15 -16.42 -12.05
N ARG A 632 -13.53 -16.48 -10.86
CA ARG A 632 -14.17 -16.07 -9.59
C ARG A 632 -14.34 -14.56 -9.48
N TRP A 633 -13.50 -13.77 -10.16
CA TRP A 633 -13.57 -12.31 -10.07
C TRP A 633 -14.75 -11.71 -10.84
N PHE A 634 -15.09 -12.30 -11.99
CA PHE A 634 -16.19 -11.82 -12.84
C PHE A 634 -17.55 -12.47 -12.54
N GLY A 635 -17.68 -13.13 -11.39
CA GLY A 635 -18.95 -13.76 -10.95
C GLY A 635 -19.44 -14.89 -11.85
N LEU A 636 -18.54 -15.56 -12.59
CA LEU A 636 -18.91 -16.53 -13.62
C LEU A 636 -19.23 -17.94 -13.09
N HIS A 637 -19.42 -18.09 -11.78
CA HIS A 637 -19.57 -19.38 -11.10
C HIS A 637 -20.75 -20.22 -11.59
N PHE A 638 -21.82 -19.57 -12.04
CA PHE A 638 -23.03 -20.20 -12.57
C PHE A 638 -23.17 -20.05 -14.09
N SER A 639 -22.10 -19.61 -14.76
CA SER A 639 -22.07 -19.45 -16.22
C SER A 639 -21.21 -20.54 -16.82
N GLU A 640 -21.46 -20.86 -18.09
CA GLU A 640 -20.55 -21.71 -18.82
C GLU A 640 -19.27 -20.95 -19.16
N VAL A 641 -18.14 -21.44 -18.65
CA VAL A 641 -16.82 -20.81 -18.83
C VAL A 641 -15.87 -21.78 -19.50
N THR A 642 -15.21 -21.36 -20.58
CA THR A 642 -14.03 -22.03 -21.12
C THR A 642 -12.79 -21.23 -20.75
N VAL A 643 -11.84 -21.86 -20.07
CA VAL A 643 -10.50 -21.31 -19.90
C VAL A 643 -9.62 -21.87 -21.00
N GLU A 644 -9.12 -21.01 -21.87
CA GLU A 644 -8.29 -21.40 -23.00
C GLU A 644 -6.88 -20.88 -22.87
N THR A 645 -5.90 -21.77 -23.01
CA THR A 645 -4.51 -21.36 -23.11
C THR A 645 -4.19 -20.90 -24.53
N VAL A 646 -3.59 -19.73 -24.70
CA VAL A 646 -3.15 -19.19 -25.99
C VAL A 646 -1.67 -18.78 -25.92
N PRO A 647 -0.90 -18.91 -27.01
CA PRO A 647 0.47 -18.39 -27.04
C PRO A 647 0.49 -16.86 -26.88
N LEU A 648 1.37 -16.37 -26.00
CA LEU A 648 1.70 -14.95 -25.92
C LEU A 648 2.40 -14.44 -27.19
N VAL A 649 3.23 -15.31 -27.81
CA VAL A 649 3.92 -15.02 -29.07
C VAL A 649 3.42 -16.02 -30.11
N LEU A 650 2.60 -15.54 -31.04
CA LEU A 650 2.23 -16.25 -32.27
C LEU A 650 3.37 -16.10 -33.28
N SER A 651 4.59 -16.52 -32.93
CA SER A 651 5.66 -16.62 -33.93
C SER A 651 5.44 -17.91 -34.69
N ASP A 652 5.49 -17.84 -36.01
CA ASP A 652 5.57 -19.00 -36.88
C ASP A 652 6.60 -19.96 -36.29
N VAL A 653 6.20 -21.21 -36.09
CA VAL A 653 7.13 -22.28 -35.72
C VAL A 653 8.17 -22.29 -36.84
N LYS A 654 9.35 -21.68 -36.61
CA LYS A 654 10.46 -21.80 -37.55
C LYS A 654 10.60 -23.29 -37.85
N ASN A 655 10.62 -23.64 -39.14
CA ASN A 655 10.67 -25.02 -39.63
C ASN A 655 11.53 -25.86 -38.70
N LEU A 656 10.87 -26.66 -37.88
CA LEU A 656 11.55 -27.61 -37.03
C LEU A 656 12.09 -28.64 -38.01
N GLU A 657 13.41 -28.82 -38.10
CA GLU A 657 13.99 -29.85 -38.95
C GLU A 657 13.62 -31.21 -38.37
N ILE A 658 12.51 -31.76 -38.83
CA ILE A 658 12.04 -33.10 -38.52
C ILE A 658 12.25 -33.92 -39.79
N HIS A 659 13.08 -34.95 -39.69
CA HIS A 659 13.26 -35.89 -40.78
C HIS A 659 12.31 -37.07 -40.58
N GLU A 660 11.56 -37.41 -41.64
CA GLU A 660 10.78 -38.63 -41.66
C GLU A 660 11.73 -39.83 -41.59
N ARG A 661 11.55 -40.69 -40.58
CA ARG A 661 12.28 -41.94 -40.49
C ARG A 661 11.65 -42.91 -41.48
N ILE A 662 12.26 -43.06 -42.65
CA ILE A 662 11.86 -44.08 -43.62
C ILE A 662 12.10 -45.46 -42.97
N SER A 663 11.06 -46.29 -42.88
CA SER A 663 11.16 -47.67 -42.43
C SER A 663 11.85 -48.53 -43.48
N GLU A 664 12.71 -49.47 -43.06
CA GLU A 664 13.48 -50.34 -43.96
C GLU A 664 12.61 -51.20 -44.91
N GLU A 665 11.31 -51.40 -44.58
CA GLU A 665 10.35 -52.10 -45.46
C GLU A 665 10.06 -51.36 -46.77
N ASN A 666 10.29 -50.04 -46.85
CA ASN A 666 10.05 -49.24 -48.07
C ASN A 666 11.31 -49.07 -48.96
N GLN A 667 12.43 -49.73 -48.64
CA GLN A 667 13.65 -49.69 -49.47
C GLN A 667 13.74 -50.82 -50.51
N GLY A 668 12.73 -51.71 -50.57
CA GLY A 668 12.73 -52.89 -51.47
C GLY A 668 11.94 -52.74 -52.78
N GLU A 669 11.17 -51.66 -52.97
CA GLU A 669 10.40 -51.42 -54.19
C GLU A 669 10.81 -50.09 -54.85
N SER A 670 11.99 -50.07 -55.47
CA SER A 670 12.40 -49.01 -56.40
C SER A 670 13.24 -49.57 -57.53
#